data_AF-A0A1B7NCP3-F1
#
_entry.id   AF-A0A1B7NCP3-F1
#
_cell.length_a   1.000
_cell.length_b   1.000
_cell.length_c   1.000
_cell.angle_alpha   90.00
_cell.angle_beta   90.00
_cell.angle_gamma   90.00
#
_symmetry.space_group_name_H-M   'P 1'
#
loop_
_entity.id
_entity.type
_entity.pdbx_description
1 polymer ?
#
loop_
_entity_poly.entity_id
_entity_poly.type
_entity_poly.pdbx_seq_one_letter_code
_entity_poly.pdbx_strand_id
1 'polypeptide(L)'
;MAEEVAQPIVTRNTPRRAFENHKGTVRTVAVFPDGQRMVTGSDDSILRMWDLKDGTLLKKMEGHRNRVEAVTISRDGRLIASGDRTGELIAWNGDTGKSLTQVIKGHAEWLCSLDFSPDGAVLVTGSRDRMAKLWSTRTWKQQSWQPIHPRQSHRVTCVRYSPSGKFLAIAKTIKVEVWNLDTRECIANVDAHASIRAYNSSLVWTPDETRLLSSGANTDPTIREWDLSTWQEVCDPWKGHTLQINAIAVNSSGTLVASASHDNRVRLWRLSDRRTVAIFQHSKDVICVTFSTDGKYVLSGGADRKISEWAVPEDTLSEHALVGEETDMVRADAIRRAIEIQLENVPLRLLNTSTGRIYDRQAQINAFKMSSEYKMLFSSTILHQDIQMERIEKVVMKYFRFAMLSHRWEGKEPLLKNIQNEVVYMLNPAGGIGKLQSFCKVARDAGYSWAWSDTCCIDKINIVELQEAFNSMFIWYRHSALTVVYLSDVLPTSKPGALARSAWNTRGWTFQEFMAPKVVLFYQRDWNLYLGDRSPNHKESTPIMQELENATGIHLQAIVAFHPGMRGAREKLRWASKRITTLQEDIAYSLFGIFGVHLPVIYGEKKQNALGRLLQEIVARSGDITALDWVGKSSEFNSCLPADITSYEALPYSLPYLSEDEMQERVSSLRNVVTMDSASDLYTLLDNLSTPRFANCRLHLPCIAFPVTEVRRNRAQDQESYFTYEVKADGLRDLLITTADKLTQSSRARFLLVRPWNRYLLEPLDLADDTQSVEDWSVPESPLHYSLSGFPAEGDSESYLRALRLIVHLEQPFCGFLLARQRGGEYKRIASDHHIVAQVKDMVSVHDTMDVRTLEIL
;
A
#
# COMPACT_ATOMS: atom_id res chain seq x y z
N MET A 1 17.89 -40.24 41.63
CA MET A 1 18.68 -39.08 42.07
C MET A 1 19.95 -39.06 41.25
N ALA A 2 19.95 -38.35 40.12
CA ALA A 2 21.18 -38.00 39.44
C ALA A 2 21.63 -36.66 40.03
N GLU A 3 22.79 -36.63 40.69
CA GLU A 3 23.43 -35.38 41.11
C GLU A 3 23.73 -34.56 39.86
N GLU A 4 23.01 -33.44 39.71
CA GLU A 4 23.28 -32.44 38.68
C GLU A 4 24.64 -31.81 39.00
N VAL A 5 25.69 -32.25 38.30
CA VAL A 5 27.04 -31.69 38.42
C VAL A 5 26.97 -30.23 37.99
N ALA A 6 26.91 -29.31 38.95
CA ALA A 6 26.89 -27.88 38.69
C ALA A 6 28.15 -27.49 37.89
N GLN A 7 27.96 -26.96 36.68
CA GLN A 7 29.06 -26.41 35.89
C GLN A 7 29.79 -25.34 36.71
N PRO A 8 31.14 -25.34 36.74
CA PRO A 8 31.89 -24.39 37.55
C PRO A 8 31.68 -22.95 37.05
N ILE A 9 31.30 -22.05 37.95
CA ILE A 9 31.14 -20.62 37.64
C ILE A 9 32.49 -20.03 37.26
N VAL A 10 32.61 -19.50 36.04
CA VAL A 10 33.86 -18.91 35.55
C VAL A 10 34.08 -17.57 36.23
N THR A 11 35.11 -17.46 37.08
CA THR A 11 35.48 -16.19 37.72
C THR A 11 36.73 -15.61 37.06
N ARG A 12 36.67 -14.36 36.61
CA ARG A 12 37.84 -13.64 36.07
C ARG A 12 38.10 -12.34 36.83
N ASN A 13 39.36 -12.14 37.17
CA ASN A 13 39.82 -10.96 37.93
C ASN A 13 40.65 -9.99 37.07
N THR A 14 41.00 -10.40 35.85
CA THR A 14 41.76 -9.60 34.89
C THR A 14 40.96 -9.44 33.59
N PRO A 15 40.69 -8.20 33.15
CA PRO A 15 40.00 -7.98 31.88
C PRO A 15 40.94 -8.30 30.72
N ARG A 16 40.37 -8.68 29.58
CA ARG A 16 41.14 -8.90 28.33
C ARG A 16 41.79 -7.60 27.88
N ARG A 17 41.06 -6.51 27.99
CA ARG A 17 41.49 -5.17 27.61
C ARG A 17 40.89 -4.14 28.56
N ALA A 18 41.65 -3.07 28.80
CA ALA A 18 41.20 -1.92 29.58
C ALA A 18 41.36 -0.64 28.75
N PHE A 19 40.34 0.23 28.78
CA PHE A 19 40.34 1.53 28.12
C PHE A 19 40.55 2.63 29.16
N GLU A 20 41.76 3.19 29.18
CA GLU A 20 42.24 4.08 30.24
C GLU A 20 42.51 5.49 29.71
N ASN A 21 41.59 6.43 29.97
CA ASN A 21 41.78 7.87 29.72
C ASN A 21 40.82 8.76 30.53
N HIS A 22 39.92 8.18 31.31
CA HIS A 22 38.94 8.94 32.10
C HIS A 22 39.58 9.50 33.36
N LYS A 23 39.27 10.76 33.68
CA LYS A 23 39.75 11.41 34.91
C LYS A 23 38.78 11.26 36.08
N GLY A 24 37.54 10.84 35.79
CA GLY A 24 36.50 10.56 36.76
C GLY A 24 35.88 9.17 36.56
N THR A 25 34.93 8.84 37.42
CA THR A 25 34.09 7.63 37.33
C THR A 25 33.44 7.53 35.95
N VAL A 26 33.40 6.34 35.36
CA VAL A 26 32.67 6.08 34.12
C VAL A 26 31.23 5.73 34.46
N ARG A 27 30.28 6.52 33.96
CA ARG A 27 28.86 6.43 34.31
C ARG A 27 28.04 5.63 33.32
N THR A 28 28.43 5.69 32.04
CA THR A 28 27.63 5.19 30.95
C THR A 28 28.50 4.78 29.77
N VAL A 29 28.05 3.77 29.04
CA VAL A 29 28.71 3.22 27.86
C VAL A 29 27.64 2.82 26.85
N ALA A 30 27.89 3.12 25.57
CA ALA A 30 27.08 2.66 24.45
C ALA A 30 28.00 2.20 23.31
N VAL A 31 27.66 1.07 22.70
CA VAL A 31 28.39 0.50 21.56
C VAL A 31 27.69 0.90 20.28
N PHE A 32 28.44 1.29 19.26
CA PHE A 32 27.87 1.60 17.96
C PHE A 32 27.33 0.34 17.29
N PRO A 33 26.27 0.46 16.48
CA PRO A 33 25.74 -0.66 15.67
C PRO A 33 26.78 -1.31 14.74
N ASP A 34 27.81 -0.55 14.34
CA ASP A 34 28.92 -1.06 13.53
C ASP A 34 29.81 -2.09 14.28
N GLY A 35 29.71 -2.17 15.61
CA GLY A 35 30.52 -3.05 16.45
C GLY A 35 32.00 -2.66 16.56
N GLN A 36 32.40 -1.56 15.90
CA GLN A 36 33.79 -1.12 15.82
C GLN A 36 34.08 0.02 16.78
N ARG A 37 33.06 0.77 17.20
CA ARG A 37 33.22 1.94 18.06
C ARG A 37 32.38 1.84 19.33
N MET A 38 32.80 2.54 20.38
CA MET A 38 31.96 2.80 21.55
C MET A 38 32.08 4.25 22.03
N VAL A 39 31.06 4.74 22.71
CA VAL A 39 31.05 6.04 23.39
C VAL A 39 30.88 5.83 24.89
N THR A 40 31.65 6.56 25.68
CA THR A 40 31.61 6.52 27.14
C THR A 40 31.41 7.92 27.72
N GLY A 41 30.63 8.02 28.80
CA GLY A 41 30.40 9.25 29.56
C GLY A 41 30.96 9.15 30.99
N SER A 42 31.48 10.25 31.52
CA SER A 42 32.22 10.26 32.79
C SER A 42 31.91 11.47 33.67
N ASP A 43 32.24 11.33 34.96
CA ASP A 43 32.22 12.41 35.96
C ASP A 43 33.15 13.58 35.61
N ASP A 44 34.10 13.40 34.67
CA ASP A 44 34.94 14.48 34.17
C ASP A 44 34.27 15.38 33.13
N SER A 45 32.96 15.20 32.90
CA SER A 45 32.12 16.00 31.98
C SER A 45 32.43 15.81 30.49
N ILE A 46 33.30 14.85 30.13
CA ILE A 46 33.73 14.62 28.76
C ILE A 46 33.24 13.25 28.27
N LEU A 47 32.63 13.24 27.08
CA LEU A 47 32.36 12.00 26.36
C LEU A 47 33.60 11.56 25.57
N ARG A 48 33.84 10.27 25.47
CA ARG A 48 34.97 9.69 24.74
C ARG A 48 34.49 8.64 23.77
N MET A 49 34.92 8.77 22.51
CA MET A 49 34.69 7.77 21.47
C MET A 49 35.95 6.94 21.29
N TRP A 50 35.80 5.62 21.25
CA TRP A 50 36.88 4.64 21.24
C TRP A 50 36.76 3.72 20.04
N ASP A 51 37.91 3.24 19.57
CA ASP A 51 38.02 2.12 18.65
C ASP A 51 38.08 0.82 19.43
N LEU A 52 37.13 -0.09 19.19
CA LEU A 52 37.04 -1.39 19.83
C LEU A 52 38.01 -2.41 19.23
N LYS A 53 38.53 -2.22 18.02
CA LYS A 53 39.53 -3.12 17.42
C LYS A 53 40.87 -2.94 18.12
N ASP A 54 41.35 -1.71 18.20
CA ASP A 54 42.70 -1.39 18.67
C ASP A 54 42.74 -0.86 20.11
N GLY A 55 41.58 -0.55 20.71
CA GLY A 55 41.50 -0.04 22.07
C GLY A 55 41.85 1.45 22.20
N THR A 56 41.91 2.17 21.08
CA THR A 56 42.44 3.54 21.04
C THR A 56 41.35 4.59 21.20
N LEU A 57 41.72 5.75 21.76
CA LEU A 57 40.82 6.88 21.89
C LEU A 57 40.73 7.62 20.55
N LEU A 58 39.57 7.59 19.90
CA LEU A 58 39.32 8.28 18.63
C LEU A 58 39.02 9.76 18.84
N LYS A 59 38.18 10.09 19.83
CA LYS A 59 37.72 11.47 20.03
C LYS A 59 37.34 11.79 21.47
N LYS A 60 37.66 13.01 21.90
CA LYS A 60 37.07 13.66 23.08
C LYS A 60 35.98 14.62 22.64
N MET A 61 34.81 14.48 23.23
CA MET A 61 33.60 15.22 22.91
C MET A 61 33.27 16.10 24.11
N GLU A 62 33.71 17.35 24.02
CA GLU A 62 33.59 18.35 25.09
C GLU A 62 32.36 19.24 24.85
N GLY A 63 31.60 19.53 25.91
CA GLY A 63 30.41 20.37 25.81
C GLY A 63 29.61 20.45 27.11
N HIS A 64 29.48 19.34 27.83
CA HIS A 64 28.84 19.33 29.14
C HIS A 64 29.69 20.03 30.21
N ARG A 65 29.03 20.72 31.14
CA ARG A 65 29.67 21.39 32.29
C ARG A 65 29.59 20.57 33.58
N ASN A 66 28.84 19.48 33.57
CA ASN A 66 28.68 18.58 34.70
C ASN A 66 28.86 17.12 34.27
N ARG A 67 28.80 16.23 35.25
CA ARG A 67 28.94 14.78 35.09
C ARG A 67 27.95 14.27 34.04
N VAL A 68 28.45 13.55 33.06
CA VAL A 68 27.63 12.91 32.03
C VAL A 68 27.04 11.64 32.63
N GLU A 69 25.72 11.62 32.82
CA GLU A 69 25.01 10.52 33.50
C GLU A 69 24.46 9.50 32.50
N ALA A 70 24.10 9.92 31.29
CA ALA A 70 23.51 9.05 30.27
C ALA A 70 24.07 9.33 28.87
N VAL A 71 24.26 8.27 28.09
CA VAL A 71 24.55 8.34 26.65
C VAL A 71 23.75 7.26 25.92
N THR A 72 23.27 7.56 24.72
CA THR A 72 22.66 6.59 23.82
C THR A 72 23.05 6.91 22.37
N ILE A 73 22.96 5.91 21.50
CA ILE A 73 23.33 5.97 20.09
C ILE A 73 22.10 5.53 19.29
N SER A 74 21.79 6.23 18.18
CA SER A 74 20.72 5.81 17.29
C SER A 74 21.05 4.47 16.61
N ARG A 75 20.03 3.70 16.23
CA ARG A 75 20.25 2.35 15.66
C ARG A 75 20.97 2.33 14.31
N ASP A 76 20.95 3.45 13.59
CA ASP A 76 21.73 3.67 12.37
C ASP A 76 23.17 4.16 12.65
N GLY A 77 23.52 4.41 13.91
CA GLY A 77 24.82 4.90 14.35
C GLY A 77 25.10 6.38 14.04
N ARG A 78 24.15 7.11 13.45
CA ARG A 78 24.38 8.48 12.95
C ARG A 78 24.27 9.56 14.01
N LEU A 79 23.56 9.31 15.10
CA LEU A 79 23.32 10.25 16.18
C LEU A 79 23.76 9.68 17.52
N ILE A 80 24.33 10.55 18.35
CA ILE A 80 24.58 10.28 19.77
C ILE A 80 23.80 11.34 20.56
N ALA A 81 23.12 10.93 21.62
CA ALA A 81 22.54 11.85 22.59
C ALA A 81 23.22 11.66 23.95
N SER A 82 23.53 12.75 24.63
CA SER A 82 24.13 12.72 25.96
C SER A 82 23.44 13.66 26.93
N GLY A 83 23.33 13.22 28.18
CA GLY A 83 22.61 13.90 29.25
C GLY A 83 23.47 14.02 30.49
N ASP A 84 23.37 15.15 31.19
CA ASP A 84 24.16 15.42 32.39
C ASP A 84 23.35 15.47 33.69
N ARG A 85 24.10 15.60 34.79
CA ARG A 85 23.56 15.71 36.14
C ARG A 85 22.72 16.96 36.39
N THR A 86 22.76 17.97 35.53
CA THR A 86 21.91 19.16 35.67
C THR A 86 20.66 19.11 34.81
N GLY A 87 20.50 18.09 33.96
CA GLY A 87 19.36 18.00 33.03
C GLY A 87 19.63 18.64 31.67
N GLU A 88 20.90 18.92 31.35
CA GLU A 88 21.31 19.38 30.02
C GLU A 88 21.42 18.19 29.05
N LEU A 89 20.98 18.41 27.81
CA LEU A 89 21.01 17.47 26.71
C LEU A 89 21.88 18.04 25.57
N ILE A 90 22.76 17.22 25.00
CA ILE A 90 23.52 17.56 23.80
C ILE A 90 23.39 16.43 22.78
N ALA A 91 23.11 16.79 21.53
CA ALA A 91 23.15 15.89 20.40
C ALA A 91 24.48 15.98 19.66
N TRP A 92 24.99 14.85 19.19
CA TRP A 92 26.25 14.76 18.46
C TRP A 92 26.08 13.92 17.21
N ASN A 93 26.91 14.20 16.22
CA ASN A 93 27.04 13.39 15.03
C ASN A 93 27.88 12.14 15.36
N GLY A 94 27.34 10.97 15.09
CA GLY A 94 27.94 9.68 15.41
C GLY A 94 29.23 9.37 14.64
N ASP A 95 29.39 9.88 13.43
CA ASP A 95 30.60 9.64 12.63
C ASP A 95 31.76 10.54 13.06
N THR A 96 31.46 11.81 13.30
CA THR A 96 32.49 12.84 13.52
C THR A 96 32.71 13.19 14.99
N GLY A 97 31.76 12.86 15.87
CA GLY A 97 31.75 13.28 17.28
C GLY A 97 31.56 14.78 17.49
N LYS A 98 31.13 15.53 16.46
CA LYS A 98 30.84 16.97 16.59
C LYS A 98 29.44 17.20 17.16
N SER A 99 29.29 18.19 18.02
CA SER A 99 27.99 18.61 18.56
C SER A 99 27.10 19.14 17.44
N LEU A 100 25.89 18.59 17.31
CA LEU A 100 24.86 19.04 16.37
C LEU A 100 24.00 20.16 16.95
N THR A 101 23.90 20.23 18.27
CA THR A 101 23.12 21.24 18.98
C THR A 101 24.00 22.04 19.94
N GLN A 102 23.55 23.24 20.29
CA GLN A 102 23.99 23.85 21.54
C GLN A 102 23.44 23.07 22.73
N VAL A 103 23.89 23.40 23.94
CA VAL A 103 23.40 22.79 25.17
C VAL A 103 21.91 23.09 25.34
N ILE A 104 21.09 22.04 25.34
CA ILE A 104 19.64 22.15 25.49
C ILE A 104 19.30 21.92 26.96
N LYS A 105 18.67 22.90 27.61
CA LYS A 105 18.13 22.72 28.96
C LYS A 105 16.81 21.95 28.90
N GLY A 106 16.90 20.62 28.94
CA GLY A 106 15.74 19.73 28.79
C GLY A 106 14.98 19.47 30.09
N HIS A 107 15.71 19.34 31.20
CA HIS A 107 15.18 18.94 32.51
C HIS A 107 15.69 19.83 33.64
N ALA A 108 14.96 19.84 34.76
CA ALA A 108 15.32 20.62 35.95
C ALA A 108 16.30 19.88 36.90
N GLU A 109 16.34 18.55 36.83
CA GLU A 109 17.27 17.69 37.56
C GLU A 109 17.96 16.67 36.63
N TRP A 110 18.70 15.74 37.23
CA TRP A 110 19.61 14.79 36.60
C TRP A 110 18.92 14.01 35.49
N LEU A 111 19.49 14.06 34.29
CA LEU A 111 19.05 13.25 33.17
C LEU A 111 19.63 11.84 33.35
N CYS A 112 18.79 10.92 33.82
CA CYS A 112 19.25 9.58 34.25
C CYS A 112 19.31 8.58 33.10
N SER A 113 18.47 8.76 32.08
CA SER A 113 18.38 7.78 30.99
C SER A 113 17.88 8.41 29.70
N LEU A 114 18.38 7.88 28.59
CA LEU A 114 18.12 8.30 27.22
C LEU A 114 17.89 7.05 26.39
N ASP A 115 16.98 7.13 25.43
CA ASP A 115 16.85 6.10 24.40
C ASP A 115 16.26 6.66 23.11
N PHE A 116 16.72 6.16 21.95
CA PHE A 116 16.15 6.53 20.66
C PHE A 116 15.03 5.55 20.30
N SER A 117 13.99 6.06 19.63
CA SER A 117 13.05 5.20 18.92
C SER A 117 13.80 4.36 17.87
N PRO A 118 13.27 3.18 17.50
CA PRO A 118 13.92 2.29 16.52
C PRO A 118 14.32 2.96 15.20
N ASP A 119 13.45 3.83 14.71
CA ASP A 119 13.63 4.62 13.48
C ASP A 119 14.58 5.82 13.65
N GLY A 120 14.99 6.13 14.89
CA GLY A 120 15.83 7.27 15.23
C GLY A 120 15.13 8.63 15.11
N ALA A 121 13.82 8.68 14.90
CA ALA A 121 13.07 9.93 14.69
C ALA A 121 12.78 10.68 16.00
N VAL A 122 12.70 9.95 17.11
CA VAL A 122 12.34 10.47 18.44
C VAL A 122 13.37 10.01 19.47
N LEU A 123 13.74 10.92 20.37
CA LEU A 123 14.53 10.61 21.57
C LEU A 123 13.62 10.72 22.79
N VAL A 124 13.62 9.70 23.65
CA VAL A 124 13.03 9.79 24.99
C VAL A 124 14.09 10.10 26.03
N THR A 125 13.78 11.00 26.96
CA THR A 125 14.65 11.38 28.08
C THR A 125 13.92 11.20 29.39
N GLY A 126 14.55 10.55 30.37
CA GLY A 126 14.01 10.35 31.72
C GLY A 126 14.85 11.06 32.78
N SER A 127 14.19 11.77 33.71
CA SER A 127 14.87 12.58 34.72
C SER A 127 14.32 12.43 36.15
N ARG A 128 15.16 12.79 37.12
CA ARG A 128 14.77 12.93 38.53
C ARG A 128 13.82 14.10 38.80
N ASP A 129 13.60 14.97 37.81
CA ASP A 129 12.52 15.96 37.85
C ASP A 129 11.12 15.33 37.71
N ARG A 130 11.07 13.99 37.64
CA ARG A 130 9.88 13.13 37.61
C ARG A 130 9.21 13.09 36.23
N MET A 131 9.84 13.67 35.21
CA MET A 131 9.31 13.71 33.85
C MET A 131 10.09 12.79 32.94
N ALA A 132 9.35 12.11 32.05
CA ALA A 132 9.88 11.62 30.79
C ALA A 132 9.43 12.57 29.67
N LYS A 133 10.32 12.91 28.75
CA LYS A 133 10.05 13.84 27.64
C LYS A 133 10.46 13.23 26.31
N LEU A 134 9.70 13.55 25.26
CA LEU A 134 9.98 13.16 23.88
C LEU A 134 10.54 14.34 23.10
N TRP A 135 11.54 14.09 22.27
CA TRP A 135 12.25 15.08 21.48
C TRP A 135 12.32 14.63 20.02
N SER A 136 11.98 15.53 19.10
CA SER A 136 12.20 15.28 17.68
C SER A 136 13.69 15.35 17.36
N THR A 137 14.29 14.31 16.78
CA THR A 137 15.73 14.30 16.45
C THR A 137 16.07 15.16 15.23
N ARG A 138 15.07 15.50 14.40
CA ARG A 138 15.22 16.43 13.27
C ARG A 138 15.33 17.89 13.73
N THR A 139 14.56 18.27 14.74
CA THR A 139 14.45 19.69 15.17
C THR A 139 15.05 19.95 16.55
N TRP A 140 15.32 18.90 17.32
CA TRP A 140 15.72 18.93 18.73
C TRP A 140 14.79 19.75 19.63
N LYS A 141 13.51 19.81 19.25
CA LYS A 141 12.44 20.43 20.05
C LYS A 141 11.64 19.36 20.80
N GLN A 142 11.23 19.72 22.01
CA GLN A 142 10.35 18.89 22.84
C GLN A 142 8.99 18.74 22.14
N GLN A 143 8.51 17.51 22.03
CA GLN A 143 7.15 17.23 21.56
C GLN A 143 6.15 17.36 22.73
N SER A 144 4.90 17.67 22.40
CA SER A 144 3.82 17.68 23.40
C SER A 144 3.42 16.24 23.71
N TRP A 145 3.95 15.71 24.80
CA TRP A 145 3.52 14.46 25.41
C TRP A 145 3.27 14.73 26.88
N GLN A 146 1.99 14.74 27.27
CA GLN A 146 1.58 14.81 28.67
C GLN A 146 1.03 13.45 29.08
N PRO A 147 1.77 12.65 29.85
CA PRO A 147 1.15 11.50 30.50
C PRO A 147 0.09 12.05 31.45
N ILE A 148 -1.16 11.65 31.26
CA ILE A 148 -2.30 12.10 32.06
C ILE A 148 -2.19 11.46 33.46
N HIS A 149 -1.34 12.01 34.32
CA HIS A 149 -1.34 11.67 35.75
C HIS A 149 -1.18 12.91 36.63
N PRO A 150 -2.09 13.11 37.60
CA PRO A 150 -1.96 14.16 38.59
C PRO A 150 -0.79 13.83 39.52
N ARG A 151 0.18 14.74 39.62
CA ARG A 151 1.15 14.88 40.73
C ARG A 151 1.44 13.57 41.52
N GLN A 152 2.09 12.57 40.92
CA GLN A 152 2.73 11.48 41.69
C GLN A 152 4.24 11.69 41.80
N SER A 153 4.80 11.36 42.97
CA SER A 153 6.04 11.91 43.52
C SER A 153 7.29 11.05 43.29
N HIS A 154 7.39 10.30 42.20
CA HIS A 154 8.50 9.37 41.97
C HIS A 154 9.41 9.81 40.82
N ARG A 155 10.72 9.68 41.02
CA ARG A 155 11.76 10.05 40.06
C ARG A 155 11.80 9.01 38.93
N VAL A 156 11.99 9.45 37.68
CA VAL A 156 12.25 8.55 36.55
C VAL A 156 13.74 8.18 36.58
N THR A 157 14.02 6.88 36.62
CA THR A 157 15.38 6.35 36.72
C THR A 157 15.85 5.75 35.40
N CYS A 158 14.97 5.10 34.64
CA CYS A 158 15.30 4.53 33.33
C CYS A 158 14.13 4.62 32.34
N VAL A 159 14.43 4.81 31.06
CA VAL A 159 13.47 4.79 29.93
C VAL A 159 14.03 3.92 28.81
N ARG A 160 13.20 3.04 28.23
CA ARG A 160 13.60 2.14 27.13
C ARG A 160 12.47 1.91 26.15
N TYR A 161 12.73 2.14 24.87
CA TYR A 161 11.86 1.69 23.79
C TYR A 161 11.93 0.18 23.65
N SER A 162 10.81 -0.46 23.31
CA SER A 162 10.82 -1.85 22.84
C SER A 162 11.63 -1.95 21.53
N PRO A 163 12.20 -3.12 21.22
CA PRO A 163 12.84 -3.37 19.93
C PRO A 163 12.00 -2.92 18.71
N SER A 164 10.69 -3.10 18.70
CA SER A 164 9.74 -2.66 17.65
C SER A 164 9.41 -1.18 17.70
N GLY A 165 9.60 -0.54 18.85
CA GLY A 165 9.20 0.85 19.08
C GLY A 165 7.73 1.05 19.39
N LYS A 166 6.94 -0.02 19.43
CA LYS A 166 5.52 0.02 19.80
C LYS A 166 5.30 0.41 21.26
N PHE A 167 6.21 -0.02 22.14
CA PHE A 167 6.11 0.19 23.57
C PHE A 167 7.24 1.05 24.13
N LEU A 168 6.94 1.80 25.18
CA LEU A 168 7.90 2.55 25.96
C LEU A 168 7.81 2.14 27.42
N ALA A 169 8.89 1.54 27.95
CA ALA A 169 9.01 1.22 29.37
C ALA A 169 9.66 2.38 30.12
N ILE A 170 9.05 2.80 31.23
CA ILE A 170 9.47 3.87 32.11
C ILE A 170 9.61 3.31 33.53
N ALA A 171 10.84 3.18 34.00
CA ALA A 171 11.11 2.90 35.40
C ALA A 171 11.05 4.20 36.19
N LYS A 172 10.09 4.26 37.11
CA LYS A 172 10.05 5.20 38.22
C LYS A 172 10.68 4.53 39.44
N THR A 173 10.87 5.31 40.50
CA THR A 173 11.53 4.85 41.74
C THR A 173 11.02 3.48 42.19
N ILE A 174 9.71 3.25 42.33
CA ILE A 174 9.17 1.95 42.79
C ILE A 174 8.45 1.19 41.67
N LYS A 175 7.92 1.94 40.69
CA LYS A 175 7.02 1.44 39.66
C LYS A 175 7.71 1.30 38.32
N VAL A 176 7.29 0.30 37.54
CA VAL A 176 7.59 0.21 36.11
C VAL A 176 6.27 0.42 35.37
N GLU A 177 6.25 1.42 34.49
CA GLU A 177 5.12 1.72 33.63
C GLU A 177 5.47 1.36 32.19
N VAL A 178 4.56 0.72 31.48
CA VAL A 178 4.71 0.47 30.05
C VAL A 178 3.58 1.13 29.30
N TRP A 179 3.97 1.91 28.29
CA TRP A 179 3.07 2.71 27.47
C TRP A 179 3.04 2.16 26.06
N ASN A 180 1.85 2.04 25.49
CA ASN A 180 1.67 1.85 24.06
C ASN A 180 1.69 3.22 23.38
N LEU A 181 2.58 3.41 22.40
CA LEU A 181 2.77 4.71 21.75
C LEU A 181 1.75 4.99 20.65
N ASP A 182 1.14 3.96 20.07
CA ASP A 182 0.09 4.10 19.06
C ASP A 182 -1.19 4.62 19.71
N THR A 183 -1.60 4.00 20.83
CA THR A 183 -2.83 4.37 21.56
C THR A 183 -2.59 5.47 22.60
N ARG A 184 -1.34 5.70 23.00
CA ARG A 184 -0.91 6.62 24.07
C ARG A 184 -1.46 6.25 25.46
N GLU A 185 -1.75 4.97 25.67
CA GLU A 185 -2.28 4.46 26.94
C GLU A 185 -1.20 3.71 27.73
N CYS A 186 -1.31 3.79 29.06
CA CYS A 186 -0.49 3.00 29.98
C CYS A 186 -1.10 1.60 30.08
N ILE A 187 -0.43 0.61 29.50
CA ILE A 187 -0.91 -0.78 29.43
C ILE A 187 -0.50 -1.60 30.64
N ALA A 188 0.52 -1.17 31.37
CA ALA A 188 0.97 -1.83 32.59
C ALA A 188 1.55 -0.84 33.60
N ASN A 189 1.25 -1.07 34.87
CA ASN A 189 1.79 -0.31 36.00
C ASN A 189 2.06 -1.28 37.16
N VAL A 190 3.30 -1.76 37.25
CA VAL A 190 3.69 -2.82 38.18
C VAL A 190 4.64 -2.29 39.26
N ASP A 191 4.44 -2.74 40.50
CA ASP A 191 5.31 -2.44 41.63
C ASP A 191 6.50 -3.42 41.64
N ALA A 192 7.55 -3.07 40.91
CA ALA A 192 8.67 -3.98 40.66
C ALA A 192 9.55 -4.22 41.90
N HIS A 193 9.78 -3.20 42.74
CA HIS A 193 10.60 -3.34 43.95
C HIS A 193 9.93 -2.60 45.12
N ALA A 194 9.00 -3.27 45.80
CA ALA A 194 8.08 -2.70 46.80
C ALA A 194 8.68 -2.40 48.19
N SER A 195 10.01 -2.51 48.38
CA SER A 195 10.64 -2.21 49.68
C SER A 195 10.77 -0.69 49.87
N ILE A 196 10.53 -0.20 51.09
CA ILE A 196 10.50 1.23 51.50
C ILE A 196 11.79 2.02 51.13
N ARG A 197 12.88 1.33 50.73
CA ARG A 197 14.14 1.92 50.26
C ARG A 197 14.69 1.35 48.96
N ALA A 198 14.01 0.40 48.31
CA ALA A 198 14.44 -0.12 47.02
C ALA A 198 13.95 0.77 45.88
N TYR A 199 14.74 0.89 44.81
CA TYR A 199 14.27 1.55 43.60
C TYR A 199 14.80 0.92 42.32
N ASN A 200 14.03 1.03 41.24
CA ASN A 200 14.41 0.54 39.91
C ASN A 200 15.65 1.30 39.43
N SER A 201 16.71 0.58 39.09
CA SER A 201 17.96 1.17 38.59
C SER A 201 18.06 1.13 37.07
N SER A 202 17.67 0.00 36.45
CA SER A 202 17.79 -0.21 35.01
C SER A 202 16.68 -1.11 34.49
N LEU A 203 16.35 -0.93 33.21
CA LEU A 203 15.40 -1.73 32.44
C LEU A 203 16.07 -2.20 31.17
N VAL A 204 15.69 -3.39 30.71
CA VAL A 204 16.09 -3.92 29.40
C VAL A 204 15.03 -4.87 28.87
N TRP A 205 14.69 -4.72 27.60
CA TRP A 205 13.81 -5.63 26.88
C TRP A 205 14.60 -6.84 26.38
N THR A 206 13.98 -8.01 26.32
CA THR A 206 14.54 -9.10 25.53
C THR A 206 14.42 -8.78 24.03
N PRO A 207 15.38 -9.21 23.18
CA PRO A 207 15.36 -8.89 21.76
C PRO A 207 14.12 -9.39 21.00
N ASP A 208 13.47 -10.44 21.50
CA ASP A 208 12.24 -11.05 20.97
C ASP A 208 10.96 -10.34 21.45
N GLU A 209 11.08 -9.30 22.28
CA GLU A 209 9.97 -8.55 22.87
C GLU A 209 9.01 -9.32 23.77
N THR A 210 9.35 -10.54 24.18
CA THR A 210 8.44 -11.33 25.02
C THR A 210 8.56 -10.98 26.50
N ARG A 211 9.68 -10.40 26.93
CA ARG A 211 9.99 -10.12 28.35
C ARG A 211 10.59 -8.73 28.56
N LEU A 212 10.34 -8.19 29.75
CA LEU A 212 11.01 -7.00 30.28
C LEU A 212 11.77 -7.40 31.55
N LEU A 213 13.04 -7.03 31.65
CA LEU A 213 13.83 -7.22 32.87
C LEU A 213 13.99 -5.90 33.62
N SER A 214 13.81 -5.94 34.94
CA SER A 214 14.05 -4.81 35.83
C SER A 214 15.08 -5.17 36.90
N SER A 215 15.99 -4.25 37.21
CA SER A 215 16.95 -4.43 38.30
C SER A 215 16.66 -3.50 39.49
N GLY A 216 16.85 -4.06 40.69
CA GLY A 216 16.62 -3.37 41.95
C GLY A 216 17.88 -2.81 42.61
N ALA A 217 17.69 -1.75 43.39
CA ALA A 217 18.72 -1.10 44.19
C ALA A 217 18.48 -1.26 45.71
N ASN A 218 19.52 -0.94 46.50
CA ASN A 218 19.54 -0.91 47.96
C ASN A 218 19.17 -2.25 48.65
N THR A 219 17.93 -2.37 49.12
CA THR A 219 17.43 -3.46 49.97
C THR A 219 16.90 -4.65 49.16
N ASP A 220 16.82 -4.54 47.82
CA ASP A 220 16.41 -5.61 46.91
C ASP A 220 17.35 -5.68 45.69
N PRO A 221 18.60 -6.20 45.84
CA PRO A 221 19.58 -6.31 44.75
C PRO A 221 19.28 -7.52 43.85
N THR A 222 18.08 -7.56 43.27
CA THR A 222 17.60 -8.65 42.42
C THR A 222 17.26 -8.17 41.02
N ILE A 223 17.22 -9.11 40.07
CA ILE A 223 16.68 -8.89 38.72
C ILE A 223 15.33 -9.60 38.66
N ARG A 224 14.31 -8.93 38.14
CA ARG A 224 12.97 -9.49 37.95
C ARG A 224 12.61 -9.53 36.48
N GLU A 225 11.84 -10.54 36.11
CA GLU A 225 11.41 -10.81 34.75
C GLU A 225 9.89 -10.66 34.65
N TRP A 226 9.44 -9.81 33.73
CA TRP A 226 8.02 -9.50 33.49
C TRP A 226 7.60 -10.02 32.13
N ASP A 227 6.51 -10.77 32.08
CA ASP A 227 5.91 -11.23 30.83
C ASP A 227 5.09 -10.12 30.16
N LEU A 228 5.29 -9.89 28.85
CA LEU A 228 4.59 -8.83 28.13
C LEU A 228 3.08 -9.10 28.00
N SER A 229 2.66 -10.36 27.91
CA SER A 229 1.26 -10.71 27.67
C SER A 229 0.37 -10.60 28.91
N THR A 230 0.94 -10.87 30.09
CA THR A 230 0.23 -10.94 31.37
C THR A 230 0.64 -9.84 32.34
N TRP A 231 1.80 -9.19 32.13
CA TRP A 231 2.44 -8.25 33.06
C TRP A 231 2.66 -8.81 34.47
N GLN A 232 2.72 -10.14 34.59
CA GLN A 232 3.05 -10.83 35.83
C GLN A 232 4.54 -11.16 35.87
N GLU A 233 5.05 -11.25 37.10
CA GLU A 233 6.41 -11.71 37.34
C GLU A 233 6.50 -13.20 36.94
N VAL A 234 7.41 -13.51 36.02
CA VAL A 234 7.52 -14.86 35.41
C VAL A 234 8.01 -15.89 36.42
N CYS A 235 8.86 -15.47 37.36
CA CYS A 235 9.53 -16.35 38.30
C CYS A 235 10.04 -15.62 39.54
N ASP A 236 10.62 -16.37 40.49
CA ASP A 236 11.31 -15.77 41.62
C ASP A 236 12.44 -14.81 41.17
N PRO A 237 12.66 -13.70 41.91
CA PRO A 237 13.72 -12.75 41.59
C PRO A 237 15.11 -13.39 41.57
N TRP A 238 15.93 -12.99 40.61
CA TRP A 238 17.28 -13.53 40.43
C TRP A 238 18.18 -12.98 41.54
N LYS A 239 18.65 -13.87 42.41
CA LYS A 239 19.48 -13.53 43.58
C LYS A 239 20.95 -13.85 43.30
N GLY A 240 21.84 -12.94 43.70
CA GLY A 240 23.29 -13.21 43.69
C GLY A 240 24.18 -12.00 43.89
N HIS A 241 23.73 -10.80 43.54
CA HIS A 241 24.43 -9.57 43.93
C HIS A 241 24.18 -9.24 45.40
N THR A 242 25.21 -8.72 46.07
CA THR A 242 25.11 -8.37 47.50
C THR A 242 24.81 -6.89 47.73
N LEU A 243 25.01 -6.06 46.71
CA LEU A 243 24.73 -4.62 46.70
C LEU A 243 23.95 -4.25 45.44
N GLN A 244 23.48 -2.99 45.39
CA GLN A 244 22.63 -2.49 44.31
C GLN A 244 23.16 -2.80 42.91
N ILE A 245 22.26 -3.22 42.02
CA ILE A 245 22.55 -3.38 40.60
C ILE A 245 22.34 -2.02 39.94
N ASN A 246 23.33 -1.49 39.21
CA ASN A 246 23.25 -0.17 38.58
C ASN A 246 22.79 -0.24 37.13
N ALA A 247 23.20 -1.26 36.40
CA ALA A 247 22.88 -1.43 35.00
C ALA A 247 22.73 -2.92 34.68
N ILE A 248 21.81 -3.20 33.76
CA ILE A 248 21.63 -4.53 33.14
C ILE A 248 21.63 -4.38 31.63
N ALA A 249 22.16 -5.38 30.95
CA ALA A 249 22.17 -5.48 29.50
C ALA A 249 21.84 -6.92 29.08
N VAL A 250 21.19 -7.09 27.94
CA VAL A 250 20.93 -8.40 27.33
C VAL A 250 21.76 -8.46 26.06
N ASN A 251 22.33 -9.63 25.77
CA ASN A 251 23.07 -9.83 24.53
C ASN A 251 22.12 -9.86 23.31
N SER A 252 22.68 -9.67 22.12
CA SER A 252 21.90 -9.58 20.88
C SER A 252 21.10 -10.85 20.54
N SER A 253 21.52 -12.02 21.04
CA SER A 253 20.80 -13.29 20.87
C SER A 253 19.72 -13.54 21.92
N GLY A 254 19.60 -12.71 22.96
CA GLY A 254 18.61 -12.91 24.02
C GLY A 254 18.89 -14.08 24.94
N THR A 255 20.10 -14.65 24.93
CA THR A 255 20.44 -15.84 25.73
C THR A 255 21.15 -15.51 27.03
N LEU A 256 21.81 -14.34 27.10
CA LEU A 256 22.64 -13.93 28.23
C LEU A 256 22.27 -12.54 28.72
N VAL A 257 22.32 -12.35 30.03
CA VAL A 257 22.12 -11.06 30.70
C VAL A 257 23.38 -10.71 31.48
N ALA A 258 23.87 -9.49 31.36
CA ALA A 258 24.97 -8.97 32.17
C ALA A 258 24.43 -7.94 33.16
N SER A 259 24.86 -8.00 34.41
CA SER A 259 24.49 -7.04 35.46
C SER A 259 25.71 -6.47 36.16
N ALA A 260 25.78 -5.14 36.27
CA ALA A 260 26.82 -4.41 36.98
C ALA A 260 26.32 -3.94 38.34
N SER A 261 27.14 -4.12 39.39
CA SER A 261 26.76 -3.80 40.77
C SER A 261 27.85 -3.04 41.54
N HIS A 262 27.42 -2.37 42.62
CA HIS A 262 28.29 -1.79 43.65
C HIS A 262 29.06 -2.84 44.46
N ASP A 263 28.77 -4.13 44.32
CA ASP A 263 29.58 -5.20 44.95
C ASP A 263 30.91 -5.48 44.21
N ASN A 264 31.31 -4.55 43.32
CA ASN A 264 32.50 -4.61 42.48
C ASN A 264 32.47 -5.76 41.47
N ARG A 265 31.31 -6.34 41.16
CA ARG A 265 31.18 -7.46 40.23
C ARG A 265 30.27 -7.13 39.07
N VAL A 266 30.62 -7.71 37.92
CA VAL A 266 29.69 -7.95 36.82
C VAL A 266 29.33 -9.43 36.84
N ARG A 267 28.04 -9.76 36.88
CA ARG A 267 27.56 -11.14 36.73
C ARG A 267 27.00 -11.34 35.34
N LEU A 268 27.35 -12.47 34.74
CA LEU A 268 26.76 -12.96 33.50
C LEU A 268 25.79 -14.08 33.84
N TRP A 269 24.55 -13.93 33.45
CA TRP A 269 23.45 -14.87 33.70
C TRP A 269 23.02 -15.51 32.40
N ARG A 270 22.62 -16.77 32.44
CA ARG A 270 21.93 -17.42 31.33
C ARG A 270 20.43 -17.18 31.50
N LEU A 271 19.76 -16.71 30.46
CA LEU A 271 18.34 -16.33 30.53
C LEU A 271 17.43 -17.56 30.73
N SER A 272 17.77 -18.71 30.11
CA SER A 272 16.94 -19.92 30.13
C SER A 272 16.79 -20.56 31.51
N ASP A 273 17.87 -20.60 32.30
CA ASP A 273 17.90 -21.23 33.64
C ASP A 273 18.14 -20.23 34.78
N ARG A 274 18.44 -18.97 34.45
CA ARG A 274 18.63 -17.85 35.37
C ARG A 274 19.85 -18.04 36.28
N ARG A 275 20.76 -18.95 35.93
CA ARG A 275 21.98 -19.22 36.70
C ARG A 275 23.10 -18.28 36.30
N THR A 276 23.93 -17.89 37.27
CA THR A 276 25.17 -17.15 36.99
C THR A 276 26.16 -18.08 36.30
N VAL A 277 26.58 -17.71 35.10
CA VAL A 277 27.58 -18.46 34.32
C VAL A 277 28.99 -17.94 34.55
N ALA A 278 29.15 -16.62 34.68
CA ALA A 278 30.44 -16.01 34.93
C ALA A 278 30.35 -14.82 35.89
N ILE A 279 31.45 -14.57 36.60
CA ILE A 279 31.63 -13.41 37.48
C ILE A 279 32.92 -12.70 37.09
N PHE A 280 32.80 -11.42 36.74
CA PHE A 280 33.94 -10.55 36.44
C PHE A 280 34.17 -9.59 37.60
N GLN A 281 35.35 -9.63 38.20
CA GLN A 281 35.69 -8.84 39.38
C GLN A 281 36.40 -7.55 38.98
N HIS A 282 35.81 -6.42 39.33
CA HIS A 282 36.43 -5.10 39.25
C HIS A 282 37.13 -4.72 40.56
N SER A 283 38.02 -3.74 40.47
CA SER A 283 38.73 -3.16 41.63
C SER A 283 37.88 -2.20 42.47
N LYS A 284 36.79 -1.67 41.88
CA LYS A 284 35.84 -0.73 42.49
C LYS A 284 34.45 -0.93 41.89
N ASP A 285 33.49 -0.15 42.39
CA ASP A 285 32.07 -0.20 42.06
C ASP A 285 31.84 -0.13 40.54
N VAL A 286 30.99 -1.02 40.01
CA VAL A 286 30.64 -1.04 38.59
C VAL A 286 29.30 -0.34 38.38
N ILE A 287 29.25 0.59 37.44
CA ILE A 287 28.09 1.48 37.24
C ILE A 287 27.37 1.16 35.94
N CYS A 288 28.11 0.84 34.88
CA CYS A 288 27.54 0.56 33.57
C CYS A 288 28.06 -0.75 32.99
N VAL A 289 27.22 -1.42 32.21
CA VAL A 289 27.54 -2.63 31.48
C VAL A 289 26.78 -2.67 30.16
N THR A 290 27.42 -3.23 29.13
CA THR A 290 26.80 -3.51 27.83
C THR A 290 27.53 -4.68 27.16
N PHE A 291 26.95 -5.24 26.11
CA PHE A 291 27.58 -6.26 25.27
C PHE A 291 28.21 -5.64 24.03
N SER A 292 29.22 -6.30 23.47
CA SER A 292 29.59 -6.11 22.07
C SER A 292 28.44 -6.55 21.16
N THR A 293 28.37 -6.02 19.94
CA THR A 293 27.29 -6.33 18.99
C THR A 293 27.23 -7.82 18.62
N ASP A 294 28.39 -8.49 18.59
CA ASP A 294 28.53 -9.93 18.37
C ASP A 294 28.28 -10.79 19.62
N GLY A 295 28.01 -10.18 20.78
CA GLY A 295 27.76 -10.86 22.05
C GLY A 295 28.98 -11.57 22.67
N LYS A 296 30.16 -11.50 22.05
CA LYS A 296 31.37 -12.21 22.51
C LYS A 296 32.07 -11.52 23.68
N TYR A 297 31.79 -10.24 23.90
CA TYR A 297 32.43 -9.44 24.93
C TYR A 297 31.41 -8.69 25.78
N VAL A 298 31.72 -8.56 27.06
CA VAL A 298 31.02 -7.67 28.00
C VAL A 298 31.92 -6.48 28.27
N LEU A 299 31.40 -5.27 28.03
CA LEU A 299 32.06 -4.01 28.31
C LEU A 299 31.45 -3.42 29.58
N SER A 300 32.28 -3.03 30.53
CA SER A 300 31.81 -2.57 31.84
C SER A 300 32.68 -1.46 32.39
N GLY A 301 32.07 -0.50 33.07
CA GLY A 301 32.75 0.70 33.55
C GLY A 301 32.24 1.15 34.92
N GLY A 302 33.11 1.81 35.68
CA GLY A 302 32.72 2.28 37.01
C GLY A 302 33.71 3.22 37.68
N ALA A 303 33.77 3.14 39.01
CA ALA A 303 34.54 4.03 39.87
C ALA A 303 36.07 3.85 39.77
N ASP A 304 36.51 2.79 39.09
CA ASP A 304 37.91 2.54 38.72
C ASP A 304 38.38 3.39 37.52
N ARG A 305 37.51 4.22 36.94
CA ARG A 305 37.81 5.21 35.88
C ARG A 305 38.29 4.57 34.57
N LYS A 306 37.92 3.32 34.32
CA LYS A 306 38.23 2.61 33.08
C LYS A 306 37.01 1.87 32.56
N ILE A 307 37.04 1.52 31.28
CA ILE A 307 36.18 0.45 30.74
C ILE A 307 37.01 -0.83 30.70
N SER A 308 36.45 -1.92 31.18
CA SER A 308 37.01 -3.26 31.11
C SER A 308 36.23 -4.10 30.09
N GLU A 309 36.95 -4.75 29.18
CA GLU A 309 36.42 -5.73 28.23
C GLU A 309 36.67 -7.14 28.75
N TRP A 310 35.60 -7.93 28.84
CA TRP A 310 35.60 -9.30 29.34
C TRP A 310 35.11 -10.25 28.25
N ALA A 311 35.86 -11.30 27.92
CA ALA A 311 35.37 -12.30 26.97
C ALA A 311 34.28 -13.17 27.59
N VAL A 312 33.22 -13.45 26.85
CA VAL A 312 32.17 -14.40 27.23
C VAL A 312 32.71 -15.83 27.06
N PRO A 313 32.47 -16.77 28.01
CA PRO A 313 32.95 -18.15 27.89
C PRO A 313 32.43 -18.88 26.65
N GLU A 314 33.29 -19.59 25.91
CA GLU A 314 32.94 -20.24 24.63
C GLU A 314 31.85 -21.31 24.77
N ASP A 315 31.80 -22.03 25.91
CA ASP A 315 30.77 -23.04 26.21
C ASP A 315 29.35 -22.47 26.35
N THR A 316 29.22 -21.14 26.48
CA THR A 316 27.92 -20.44 26.48
C THR A 316 27.49 -19.98 25.09
N LEU A 317 28.41 -20.05 24.12
CA LEU A 317 28.20 -19.73 22.72
C LEU A 317 28.01 -21.02 21.87
N SER A 318 28.07 -22.22 22.47
CA SER A 318 27.97 -23.50 21.75
C SER A 318 26.54 -24.06 21.59
N GLU A 319 25.51 -23.44 22.18
CA GLU A 319 24.09 -23.72 21.85
C GLU A 319 23.66 -23.13 20.50
N HIS A 320 24.59 -22.47 19.78
CA HIS A 320 24.37 -21.95 18.43
C HIS A 320 24.00 -23.02 17.37
N ALA A 321 24.20 -24.32 17.65
CA ALA A 321 23.85 -25.39 16.72
C ALA A 321 22.34 -25.69 16.63
N LEU A 322 21.56 -25.42 17.69
CA LEU A 322 20.12 -25.68 17.70
C LEU A 322 19.28 -24.43 17.33
N VAL A 323 19.79 -23.22 17.62
CA VAL A 323 19.14 -21.95 17.23
C VAL A 323 19.46 -21.55 15.78
N GLY A 324 20.55 -22.07 15.21
CA GLY A 324 20.88 -21.89 13.78
C GLY A 324 19.81 -22.46 12.86
N GLU A 325 19.28 -23.65 13.17
CA GLU A 325 18.21 -24.28 12.39
C GLU A 325 16.88 -23.51 12.52
N GLU A 326 16.55 -23.00 13.71
CA GLU A 326 15.30 -22.26 13.95
C GLU A 326 15.35 -20.86 13.32
N THR A 327 16.49 -20.16 13.39
CA THR A 327 16.68 -18.86 12.73
C THR A 327 16.84 -18.96 11.21
N ASP A 328 17.48 -20.01 10.69
CA ASP A 328 17.52 -20.28 9.25
C ASP A 328 16.16 -20.72 8.72
N MET A 329 15.37 -21.45 9.51
CA MET A 329 14.00 -21.81 9.16
C MET A 329 13.10 -20.57 9.13
N VAL A 330 13.16 -19.68 10.12
CA VAL A 330 12.38 -18.42 10.14
C VAL A 330 12.80 -17.50 8.99
N ARG A 331 14.09 -17.40 8.66
CA ARG A 331 14.57 -16.63 7.50
C ARG A 331 14.13 -17.26 6.18
N ALA A 332 14.23 -18.58 6.05
CA ALA A 332 13.75 -19.29 4.88
C ALA A 332 12.23 -19.11 4.72
N ASP A 333 11.49 -19.05 5.83
CA ASP A 333 10.06 -18.76 5.87
C ASP A 333 9.76 -17.34 5.39
N ALA A 334 10.46 -16.35 5.94
CA ALA A 334 10.35 -14.95 5.54
C ALA A 334 10.67 -14.73 4.05
N ILE A 335 11.77 -15.30 3.56
CA ILE A 335 12.12 -15.24 2.13
C ILE A 335 11.04 -15.93 1.29
N ARG A 336 10.52 -17.08 1.74
CA ARG A 336 9.45 -17.78 1.03
C ARG A 336 8.17 -16.93 0.95
N ARG A 337 7.73 -16.32 2.06
CA ARG A 337 6.56 -15.41 2.07
C ARG A 337 6.75 -14.21 1.15
N ALA A 338 7.93 -13.57 1.21
CA ALA A 338 8.24 -12.45 0.31
C ALA A 338 8.21 -12.87 -1.17
N ILE A 339 8.70 -14.07 -1.49
CA ILE A 339 8.62 -14.64 -2.84
C ILE A 339 7.16 -14.91 -3.23
N GLU A 340 6.35 -15.49 -2.34
CA GLU A 340 4.93 -15.80 -2.60
C GLU A 340 4.15 -14.51 -2.91
N ILE A 341 4.30 -13.47 -2.08
CA ILE A 341 3.71 -12.14 -2.30
C ILE A 341 4.16 -11.55 -3.63
N GLN A 342 5.48 -11.60 -3.91
CA GLN A 342 6.01 -11.02 -5.14
C GLN A 342 5.55 -11.78 -6.39
N LEU A 343 5.33 -13.10 -6.31
CA LEU A 343 4.92 -13.94 -7.44
C LEU A 343 3.40 -13.99 -7.66
N GLU A 344 2.58 -13.54 -6.70
CA GLU A 344 1.12 -13.49 -6.81
C GLU A 344 0.67 -12.81 -8.11
N ASN A 345 1.25 -11.62 -8.38
CA ASN A 345 0.93 -10.77 -9.52
C ASN A 345 1.90 -10.91 -10.71
N VAL A 346 2.72 -11.95 -10.73
CA VAL A 346 3.71 -12.22 -11.80
C VAL A 346 3.17 -13.28 -12.77
N PRO A 347 3.43 -13.17 -14.08
CA PRO A 347 3.05 -14.20 -15.05
C PRO A 347 3.49 -15.61 -14.66
N LEU A 348 2.73 -16.61 -15.11
CA LEU A 348 2.96 -18.02 -14.78
C LEU A 348 4.33 -18.54 -15.26
N ARG A 349 4.84 -17.98 -16.36
CA ARG A 349 6.16 -18.31 -16.93
C ARG A 349 6.86 -17.06 -17.43
N LEU A 350 8.19 -17.05 -17.30
CA LEU A 350 9.06 -15.97 -17.75
C LEU A 350 10.29 -16.54 -18.47
N LEU A 351 10.80 -15.78 -19.43
CA LEU A 351 12.09 -16.04 -20.07
C LEU A 351 13.21 -15.50 -19.21
N ASN A 352 14.22 -16.31 -18.95
CA ASN A 352 15.46 -15.83 -18.36
C ASN A 352 16.28 -15.12 -19.46
N THR A 353 16.53 -13.82 -19.29
CA THR A 353 17.19 -13.00 -20.32
C THR A 353 18.64 -13.39 -20.52
N SER A 354 19.31 -13.97 -19.53
CA SER A 354 20.71 -14.39 -19.63
C SER A 354 20.86 -15.74 -20.32
N THR A 355 20.04 -16.72 -19.96
CA THR A 355 20.13 -18.08 -20.51
C THR A 355 19.28 -18.30 -21.76
N GLY A 356 18.25 -17.48 -21.99
CA GLY A 356 17.32 -17.62 -23.11
C GLY A 356 16.36 -18.81 -22.97
N ARG A 357 16.15 -19.32 -21.75
CA ARG A 357 15.25 -20.45 -21.46
C ARG A 357 13.98 -19.96 -20.75
N ILE A 358 12.88 -20.71 -20.89
CA ILE A 358 11.63 -20.44 -20.16
C ILE A 358 11.66 -21.11 -18.79
N TYR A 359 11.22 -20.36 -17.79
CA TYR A 359 11.14 -20.78 -16.40
C TYR A 359 9.69 -20.62 -15.94
N ASP A 360 9.11 -21.69 -15.38
CA ASP A 360 7.90 -21.57 -14.56
C ASP A 360 8.24 -20.94 -13.19
N ARG A 361 7.22 -20.67 -12.36
CA ARG A 361 7.41 -20.08 -11.03
C ARG A 361 8.40 -20.89 -10.17
N GLN A 362 8.32 -22.21 -10.18
CA GLN A 362 9.20 -23.05 -9.37
C GLN A 362 10.66 -22.99 -9.85
N ALA A 363 10.88 -23.00 -11.15
CA ALA A 363 12.20 -22.85 -11.75
C ALA A 363 12.78 -21.47 -11.43
N GLN A 364 11.98 -20.39 -11.43
CA GLN A 364 12.43 -19.05 -11.04
C GLN A 364 12.88 -19.00 -9.58
N ILE A 365 12.10 -19.62 -8.67
CA ILE A 365 12.46 -19.75 -7.25
C ILE A 365 13.76 -20.52 -7.10
N ASN A 366 13.92 -21.64 -7.81
CA ASN A 366 15.15 -22.43 -7.77
C ASN A 366 16.34 -21.63 -8.29
N ALA A 367 16.18 -20.84 -9.37
CA ALA A 367 17.21 -19.96 -9.87
C ALA A 367 17.61 -18.89 -8.84
N PHE A 368 16.62 -18.28 -8.16
CA PHE A 368 16.87 -17.33 -7.09
C PHE A 368 17.67 -17.97 -5.94
N LYS A 369 17.29 -19.16 -5.48
CA LYS A 369 18.01 -19.89 -4.41
C LYS A 369 19.48 -20.16 -4.75
N MET A 370 19.83 -20.29 -6.04
CA MET A 370 21.20 -20.49 -6.50
C MET A 370 21.99 -19.19 -6.70
N SER A 371 21.32 -18.04 -6.69
CA SER A 371 21.90 -16.72 -6.95
C SER A 371 22.83 -16.23 -5.83
N SER A 372 23.73 -15.30 -6.16
CA SER A 372 24.56 -14.60 -5.18
C SER A 372 23.72 -13.79 -4.20
N GLU A 373 22.59 -13.26 -4.64
CA GLU A 373 21.67 -12.41 -3.90
C GLU A 373 21.00 -13.20 -2.78
N TYR A 374 20.55 -14.42 -3.07
CA TYR A 374 20.03 -15.34 -2.06
C TYR A 374 21.12 -15.75 -1.06
N LYS A 375 22.31 -16.10 -1.56
CA LYS A 375 23.45 -16.42 -0.68
C LYS A 375 23.83 -15.24 0.21
N MET A 376 23.74 -14.00 -0.28
CA MET A 376 23.96 -12.79 0.51
C MET A 376 22.86 -12.53 1.53
N LEU A 377 21.59 -12.82 1.20
CA LEU A 377 20.50 -12.75 2.18
C LEU A 377 20.71 -13.77 3.30
N PHE A 378 21.08 -15.00 2.94
CA PHE A 378 21.30 -16.10 3.88
C PHE A 378 22.57 -15.93 4.74
N SER A 379 23.63 -15.34 4.18
CA SER A 379 24.87 -15.06 4.92
C SER A 379 24.85 -13.75 5.71
N SER A 380 23.81 -12.92 5.53
CA SER A 380 23.72 -11.64 6.24
C SER A 380 23.28 -11.81 7.69
N THR A 381 24.20 -11.60 8.63
CA THR A 381 23.94 -11.48 10.06
C THR A 381 23.38 -10.08 10.38
N ILE A 382 22.16 -9.79 9.92
CA ILE A 382 21.39 -8.63 10.40
C ILE A 382 20.58 -9.07 11.63
N LEU A 383 20.68 -8.31 12.71
CA LEU A 383 20.16 -8.65 14.04
C LEU A 383 18.70 -8.20 14.30
N HIS A 384 18.05 -7.50 13.37
CA HIS A 384 16.68 -6.99 13.53
C HIS A 384 15.73 -7.53 12.46
N GLN A 385 14.62 -8.14 12.89
CA GLN A 385 13.62 -8.75 12.00
C GLN A 385 13.02 -7.75 11.01
N ASP A 386 12.66 -6.52 11.41
CA ASP A 386 12.01 -5.55 10.51
C ASP A 386 12.94 -5.06 9.39
N ILE A 387 14.19 -4.72 9.72
CA ILE A 387 15.21 -4.30 8.73
C ILE A 387 15.59 -5.49 7.84
N GLN A 388 15.60 -6.71 8.40
CA GLN A 388 15.83 -7.92 7.65
C GLN A 388 14.66 -8.20 6.68
N MET A 389 13.42 -8.00 7.09
CA MET A 389 12.22 -8.14 6.25
C MET A 389 12.22 -7.11 5.13
N GLU A 390 12.44 -5.83 5.41
CA GLU A 390 12.52 -4.78 4.38
C GLU A 390 13.64 -5.09 3.36
N ARG A 391 14.79 -5.60 3.82
CA ARG A 391 15.88 -6.02 2.93
C ARG A 391 15.50 -7.26 2.11
N ILE A 392 14.88 -8.27 2.73
CA ILE A 392 14.41 -9.47 2.04
C ILE A 392 13.43 -9.06 0.94
N GLU A 393 12.41 -8.29 1.28
CA GLU A 393 11.41 -7.77 0.35
C GLU A 393 12.06 -6.99 -0.79
N LYS A 394 12.99 -6.08 -0.48
CA LYS A 394 13.69 -5.28 -1.51
C LYS A 394 14.54 -6.13 -2.45
N VAL A 395 15.26 -7.14 -1.94
CA VAL A 395 16.09 -8.03 -2.76
C VAL A 395 15.22 -8.97 -3.60
N VAL A 396 14.21 -9.58 -2.99
CA VAL A 396 13.22 -10.43 -3.69
C VAL A 396 12.52 -9.62 -4.78
N MET A 397 11.96 -8.46 -4.43
CA MET A 397 11.35 -7.55 -5.39
C MET A 397 12.32 -7.22 -6.54
N LYS A 398 13.55 -6.79 -6.24
CA LYS A 398 14.53 -6.46 -7.28
C LYS A 398 14.84 -7.64 -8.20
N TYR A 399 14.97 -8.85 -7.64
CA TYR A 399 15.32 -10.05 -8.41
C TYR A 399 14.18 -10.53 -9.32
N PHE A 400 12.94 -10.48 -8.84
CA PHE A 400 11.76 -10.96 -9.58
C PHE A 400 11.10 -9.88 -10.45
N ARG A 401 11.66 -8.66 -10.52
CA ARG A 401 11.25 -7.67 -11.52
C ARG A 401 11.45 -8.23 -12.93
N PHE A 402 10.45 -8.02 -13.78
CA PHE A 402 10.45 -8.51 -15.16
C PHE A 402 10.10 -7.39 -16.15
N ALA A 403 10.63 -7.54 -17.36
CA ALA A 403 10.27 -6.71 -18.50
C ALA A 403 9.17 -7.38 -19.33
N MET A 404 8.24 -6.61 -19.89
CA MET A 404 7.17 -7.10 -20.77
C MET A 404 7.43 -6.67 -22.21
N LEU A 405 7.15 -7.53 -23.17
CA LEU A 405 7.08 -7.16 -24.59
C LEU A 405 5.62 -6.92 -24.98
N SER A 406 5.33 -5.68 -25.38
CA SER A 406 4.09 -5.32 -26.05
C SER A 406 4.39 -5.13 -27.54
N HIS A 407 3.73 -5.90 -28.39
CA HIS A 407 4.07 -5.91 -29.81
C HIS A 407 2.91 -6.35 -30.70
N ARG A 408 3.08 -6.11 -32.00
CA ARG A 408 2.25 -6.76 -33.02
C ARG A 408 2.79 -8.16 -33.33
N TRP A 409 1.88 -9.13 -33.42
CA TRP A 409 2.20 -10.45 -33.96
C TRP A 409 2.40 -10.37 -35.47
N GLU A 410 3.52 -10.91 -35.94
CA GLU A 410 3.90 -10.87 -37.35
C GLU A 410 4.47 -12.20 -37.81
N GLY A 411 3.99 -12.69 -38.96
CA GLY A 411 4.44 -13.95 -39.54
C GLY A 411 4.19 -15.14 -38.60
N LYS A 412 5.22 -15.94 -38.36
CA LYS A 412 5.19 -17.07 -37.40
C LYS A 412 5.92 -16.68 -36.12
N GLU A 413 5.16 -16.26 -35.11
CA GLU A 413 5.68 -16.05 -33.77
C GLU A 413 6.04 -17.39 -33.08
N PRO A 414 7.07 -17.41 -32.22
CA PRO A 414 7.37 -18.59 -31.42
C PRO A 414 6.25 -18.83 -30.41
N LEU A 415 5.64 -20.01 -30.47
CA LEU A 415 4.71 -20.48 -29.43
C LEU A 415 5.48 -21.18 -28.30
N LEU A 416 4.88 -21.30 -27.12
CA LEU A 416 5.50 -21.98 -25.97
C LEU A 416 6.08 -23.35 -26.35
N LYS A 417 5.30 -24.19 -27.05
CA LYS A 417 5.71 -25.52 -27.51
C LYS A 417 6.95 -25.54 -28.41
N ASN A 418 7.24 -24.44 -29.10
CA ASN A 418 8.38 -24.32 -30.00
C ASN A 418 9.67 -24.02 -29.24
N ILE A 419 9.58 -23.49 -28.02
CA ILE A 419 10.74 -22.95 -27.30
C ILE A 419 10.90 -23.45 -25.86
N GLN A 420 9.92 -24.15 -25.29
CA GLN A 420 9.93 -24.60 -23.88
C GLN A 420 11.16 -25.45 -23.51
N ASN A 421 11.66 -26.26 -24.44
CA ASN A 421 12.83 -27.13 -24.23
C ASN A 421 14.08 -26.62 -24.96
N GLU A 422 14.03 -25.43 -25.55
CA GLU A 422 15.10 -24.88 -26.36
C GLU A 422 15.80 -23.70 -25.67
N VAL A 423 16.98 -23.35 -26.17
CA VAL A 423 17.68 -22.13 -25.79
C VAL A 423 17.44 -21.11 -26.90
N VAL A 424 16.67 -20.04 -26.61
CA VAL A 424 16.26 -19.04 -27.62
C VAL A 424 17.45 -18.46 -28.40
N TYR A 425 18.61 -18.28 -27.75
CA TYR A 425 19.83 -17.77 -28.41
C TYR A 425 20.50 -18.76 -29.37
N MET A 426 20.20 -20.06 -29.29
CA MET A 426 20.72 -21.09 -30.20
C MET A 426 19.80 -21.32 -31.40
N LEU A 427 18.59 -20.75 -31.39
CA LEU A 427 17.64 -20.84 -32.49
C LEU A 427 18.00 -19.86 -33.61
N ASN A 428 17.64 -20.21 -34.85
CA ASN A 428 17.85 -19.36 -36.02
C ASN A 428 17.16 -17.99 -35.82
N PRO A 429 17.87 -16.85 -35.92
CA PRO A 429 17.35 -15.50 -35.67
C PRO A 429 16.29 -15.00 -36.69
N ALA A 430 15.67 -15.89 -37.47
CA ALA A 430 14.66 -15.52 -38.46
C ALA A 430 13.30 -15.17 -37.81
N GLY A 431 12.69 -14.09 -38.29
CA GLY A 431 11.31 -13.70 -37.91
C GLY A 431 11.13 -13.43 -36.42
N GLY A 432 10.10 -14.06 -35.82
CA GLY A 432 9.74 -13.86 -34.41
C GLY A 432 10.83 -14.28 -33.41
N ILE A 433 11.71 -15.22 -33.77
CA ILE A 433 12.84 -15.62 -32.92
C ILE A 433 13.86 -14.48 -32.79
N GLY A 434 14.25 -13.84 -33.88
CA GLY A 434 15.18 -12.71 -33.85
C GLY A 434 14.61 -11.52 -33.07
N LYS A 435 13.30 -11.30 -33.18
CA LYS A 435 12.56 -10.32 -32.37
C LYS A 435 12.66 -10.66 -30.87
N LEU A 436 12.41 -11.92 -30.50
CA LEU A 436 12.49 -12.36 -29.11
C LEU A 436 13.92 -12.27 -28.54
N GLN A 437 14.94 -12.64 -29.33
CA GLN A 437 16.35 -12.50 -28.95
C GLN A 437 16.72 -11.04 -28.69
N SER A 438 16.27 -10.13 -29.57
CA SER A 438 16.53 -8.69 -29.44
C SER A 438 15.82 -8.10 -28.22
N PHE A 439 14.58 -8.51 -27.95
CA PHE A 439 13.86 -8.15 -26.73
C PHE A 439 14.60 -8.61 -25.47
N CYS A 440 15.04 -9.87 -25.41
CA CYS A 440 15.77 -10.38 -24.25
C CYS A 440 17.10 -9.65 -24.05
N LYS A 441 17.77 -9.22 -25.13
CA LYS A 441 18.95 -8.37 -25.06
C LYS A 441 18.62 -7.00 -24.45
N VAL A 442 17.58 -6.33 -24.93
CA VAL A 442 17.13 -5.03 -24.39
C VAL A 442 16.78 -5.13 -22.91
N ALA A 443 16.03 -6.16 -22.51
CA ALA A 443 15.68 -6.39 -21.11
C ALA A 443 16.92 -6.63 -20.23
N ARG A 444 17.90 -7.41 -20.73
CA ARG A 444 19.16 -7.66 -20.04
C ARG A 444 20.01 -6.40 -19.89
N ASP A 445 20.14 -5.61 -20.95
CA ASP A 445 20.91 -4.36 -20.96
C ASP A 445 20.27 -3.32 -20.00
N ALA A 446 18.95 -3.39 -19.79
CA ALA A 446 18.23 -2.62 -18.78
C ALA A 446 18.32 -3.20 -17.34
N GLY A 447 19.04 -4.31 -17.15
CA GLY A 447 19.30 -4.93 -15.84
C GLY A 447 18.23 -5.91 -15.36
N TYR A 448 17.34 -6.39 -16.23
CA TYR A 448 16.30 -7.35 -15.88
C TYR A 448 16.68 -8.78 -16.25
N SER A 449 16.62 -9.68 -15.25
CA SER A 449 16.87 -11.11 -15.44
C SER A 449 15.71 -11.85 -16.08
N TRP A 450 14.50 -11.26 -16.03
CA TRP A 450 13.27 -11.89 -16.45
C TRP A 450 12.55 -11.05 -17.50
N ALA A 451 12.01 -11.73 -18.51
CA ALA A 451 11.29 -11.14 -19.62
C ALA A 451 10.02 -11.94 -19.93
N TRP A 452 8.95 -11.26 -20.32
CA TRP A 452 7.67 -11.87 -20.66
C TRP A 452 7.24 -11.50 -22.08
N SER A 453 6.66 -12.46 -22.78
CA SER A 453 6.05 -12.27 -24.10
C SER A 453 4.81 -13.16 -24.24
N ASP A 454 3.67 -12.57 -24.61
CA ASP A 454 2.40 -13.25 -24.82
C ASP A 454 2.48 -14.35 -25.90
N THR A 455 3.43 -14.23 -26.83
CA THR A 455 3.69 -15.21 -27.88
C THR A 455 4.04 -16.58 -27.32
N CYS A 456 4.93 -16.62 -26.33
CA CYS A 456 5.63 -17.82 -25.94
C CYS A 456 5.63 -18.13 -24.44
N CYS A 457 5.18 -17.21 -23.58
CA CYS A 457 5.06 -17.44 -22.14
C CYS A 457 3.68 -17.98 -21.72
N ILE A 458 2.70 -17.96 -22.62
CA ILE A 458 1.34 -18.49 -22.39
C ILE A 458 1.17 -19.80 -23.18
N ASP A 459 0.63 -20.82 -22.53
CA ASP A 459 0.13 -22.02 -23.21
C ASP A 459 -1.26 -21.75 -23.82
N LYS A 460 -1.27 -21.44 -25.11
CA LYS A 460 -2.49 -21.13 -25.86
C LYS A 460 -3.37 -22.34 -26.14
N ILE A 461 -2.88 -23.56 -25.87
CA ILE A 461 -3.65 -24.79 -26.05
C ILE A 461 -4.44 -25.10 -24.78
N ASN A 462 -3.91 -24.70 -23.62
CA ASN A 462 -4.57 -24.87 -22.34
C ASN A 462 -5.58 -23.73 -22.09
N ILE A 463 -6.87 -24.02 -22.24
CA ILE A 463 -7.95 -23.03 -22.09
C ILE A 463 -7.98 -22.41 -20.69
N VAL A 464 -7.70 -23.19 -19.64
CA VAL A 464 -7.70 -22.69 -18.26
C VAL A 464 -6.60 -21.64 -18.08
N GLU A 465 -5.40 -21.96 -18.58
CA GLU A 465 -4.27 -21.03 -18.52
C GLU A 465 -4.50 -19.80 -19.38
N LEU A 466 -5.06 -19.99 -20.58
CA LEU A 466 -5.36 -18.89 -21.49
C LEU A 466 -6.38 -17.92 -20.87
N GLN A 467 -7.42 -18.44 -20.21
CA GLN A 467 -8.40 -17.62 -19.52
C GLN A 467 -7.78 -16.87 -18.33
N GLU A 468 -6.96 -17.54 -17.53
CA GLU A 468 -6.22 -16.90 -16.44
C GLU A 468 -5.32 -15.78 -16.98
N ALA A 469 -4.61 -16.03 -18.07
CA ALA A 469 -3.71 -15.05 -18.68
C ALA A 469 -4.46 -13.81 -19.14
N PHE A 470 -5.63 -13.93 -19.75
CA PHE A 470 -6.40 -12.77 -20.21
C PHE A 470 -6.97 -11.92 -19.07
N ASN A 471 -7.39 -12.55 -17.99
CA ASN A 471 -7.92 -11.84 -16.82
C ASN A 471 -6.82 -11.17 -15.99
N SER A 472 -5.62 -11.75 -15.99
CA SER A 472 -4.47 -11.26 -15.22
C SER A 472 -3.52 -10.35 -16.03
N MET A 473 -3.69 -10.25 -17.35
CA MET A 473 -2.78 -9.51 -18.24
C MET A 473 -2.57 -8.04 -17.83
N PHE A 474 -3.64 -7.33 -17.48
CA PHE A 474 -3.55 -5.94 -17.04
C PHE A 474 -2.73 -5.81 -15.75
N ILE A 475 -2.97 -6.70 -14.78
CA ILE A 475 -2.21 -6.75 -13.52
C ILE A 475 -0.74 -7.03 -13.84
N TRP A 476 -0.44 -7.98 -14.73
CA TRP A 476 0.94 -8.26 -15.13
C TRP A 476 1.63 -7.06 -15.78
N TYR A 477 0.96 -6.32 -16.66
CA TYR A 477 1.51 -5.09 -17.24
C TYR A 477 1.69 -3.99 -16.17
N ARG A 478 0.74 -3.85 -15.24
CA ARG A 478 0.80 -2.88 -14.13
C ARG A 478 1.98 -3.14 -13.18
N HIS A 479 2.26 -4.40 -12.91
CA HIS A 479 3.36 -4.84 -12.03
C HIS A 479 4.70 -5.06 -12.78
N SER A 480 4.71 -4.91 -14.11
CA SER A 480 5.94 -4.95 -14.88
C SER A 480 6.87 -3.81 -14.50
N ALA A 481 8.17 -4.11 -14.43
CA ALA A 481 9.18 -3.12 -14.13
C ALA A 481 9.50 -2.21 -15.32
N LEU A 482 9.31 -2.74 -16.53
CA LEU A 482 9.52 -2.08 -17.80
C LEU A 482 8.63 -2.75 -18.84
N THR A 483 7.85 -1.97 -19.59
CA THR A 483 7.19 -2.45 -20.80
C THR A 483 7.92 -1.92 -22.03
N VAL A 484 8.36 -2.84 -22.90
CA VAL A 484 9.00 -2.53 -24.17
C VAL A 484 7.93 -2.65 -25.26
N VAL A 485 7.62 -1.52 -25.90
CA VAL A 485 6.71 -1.50 -27.05
C VAL A 485 7.55 -1.60 -28.33
N TYR A 486 7.33 -2.66 -29.11
CA TYR A 486 8.01 -2.86 -30.38
C TYR A 486 7.11 -2.45 -31.55
N LEU A 487 7.47 -1.36 -32.21
CA LEU A 487 6.78 -0.76 -33.35
C LEU A 487 7.37 -1.30 -34.66
N SER A 488 6.91 -2.47 -35.06
CA SER A 488 7.44 -3.20 -36.22
C SER A 488 7.28 -2.48 -37.56
N ASP A 489 6.30 -1.60 -37.69
CA ASP A 489 5.98 -0.81 -38.88
C ASP A 489 6.59 0.59 -38.87
N VAL A 490 7.24 1.01 -37.78
CA VAL A 490 7.90 2.31 -37.66
C VAL A 490 9.37 2.20 -38.05
N LEU A 491 9.72 2.83 -39.18
CA LEU A 491 11.09 2.86 -39.69
C LEU A 491 11.99 3.82 -38.89
N PRO A 492 13.32 3.63 -38.90
CA PRO A 492 14.24 4.50 -38.15
C PRO A 492 14.22 5.96 -38.60
N THR A 493 13.91 6.20 -39.88
CA THR A 493 13.80 7.53 -40.49
C THR A 493 12.44 8.20 -40.25
N SER A 494 11.57 7.60 -39.43
CA SER A 494 10.22 8.11 -39.20
C SER A 494 10.22 9.42 -38.41
N LYS A 495 9.36 10.34 -38.82
CA LYS A 495 9.13 11.64 -38.15
C LYS A 495 8.14 11.48 -36.99
N PRO A 496 8.08 12.46 -36.06
CA PRO A 496 7.01 12.54 -35.06
C PRO A 496 5.62 12.33 -35.68
N GLY A 497 4.72 11.64 -34.98
CA GLY A 497 3.41 11.21 -35.50
C GLY A 497 3.38 9.78 -36.07
N ALA A 498 4.51 9.06 -36.11
CA ALA A 498 4.55 7.68 -36.60
C ALA A 498 4.06 6.64 -35.57
N LEU A 499 4.26 6.86 -34.27
CA LEU A 499 3.68 6.06 -33.20
C LEU A 499 2.14 6.12 -33.24
N ALA A 500 1.56 7.31 -33.43
CA ALA A 500 0.13 7.53 -33.51
C ALA A 500 -0.54 6.69 -34.62
N ARG A 501 0.14 6.59 -35.77
CA ARG A 501 -0.31 5.83 -36.95
C ARG A 501 0.15 4.37 -36.96
N SER A 502 0.91 3.94 -35.96
CA SER A 502 1.44 2.58 -35.91
C SER A 502 0.30 1.57 -35.81
N ALA A 503 0.48 0.42 -36.46
CA ALA A 503 -0.43 -0.71 -36.36
C ALA A 503 -0.54 -1.25 -34.93
N TRP A 504 0.46 -0.99 -34.09
CA TRP A 504 0.40 -1.29 -32.65
C TRP A 504 -0.69 -0.44 -31.98
N ASN A 505 -0.74 0.86 -32.22
CA ASN A 505 -1.64 1.77 -31.51
C ASN A 505 -3.12 1.56 -31.87
N THR A 506 -3.42 1.03 -33.06
CA THR A 506 -4.80 0.79 -33.52
C THR A 506 -5.45 -0.47 -32.94
N ARG A 507 -4.71 -1.33 -32.24
CA ARG A 507 -5.21 -2.62 -31.76
C ARG A 507 -6.02 -2.49 -30.47
N GLY A 508 -6.98 -3.41 -30.28
CA GLY A 508 -7.76 -3.52 -29.03
C GLY A 508 -6.87 -3.83 -27.84
N TRP A 509 -6.11 -4.93 -27.91
CA TRP A 509 -5.25 -5.42 -26.83
C TRP A 509 -4.24 -4.39 -26.34
N THR A 510 -3.66 -3.58 -27.23
CA THR A 510 -2.61 -2.61 -26.85
C THR A 510 -3.10 -1.50 -25.96
N PHE A 511 -4.43 -1.34 -25.81
CA PHE A 511 -4.99 -0.36 -24.88
C PHE A 511 -4.57 -0.62 -23.44
N GLN A 512 -4.78 -1.84 -22.96
CA GLN A 512 -4.36 -2.21 -21.60
C GLN A 512 -2.83 -2.29 -21.48
N GLU A 513 -2.13 -2.71 -22.54
CA GLU A 513 -0.66 -2.78 -22.56
C GLU A 513 0.00 -1.40 -22.45
N PHE A 514 -0.72 -0.35 -22.85
CA PHE A 514 -0.30 1.04 -22.70
C PHE A 514 -0.74 1.67 -21.38
N MET A 515 -2.01 1.47 -21.00
CA MET A 515 -2.60 2.14 -19.83
C MET A 515 -2.12 1.55 -18.50
N ALA A 516 -1.84 0.24 -18.44
CA ALA A 516 -1.47 -0.43 -17.20
C ALA A 516 -0.05 -0.10 -16.72
N PRO A 517 1.00 -0.16 -17.56
CA PRO A 517 2.38 -0.03 -17.07
C PRO A 517 2.69 1.34 -16.47
N LYS A 518 3.57 1.32 -15.47
CA LYS A 518 4.15 2.55 -14.91
C LYS A 518 5.23 3.13 -15.83
N VAL A 519 5.98 2.27 -16.53
CA VAL A 519 7.12 2.62 -17.38
C VAL A 519 7.00 1.90 -18.72
N VAL A 520 7.01 2.67 -19.81
CA VAL A 520 7.00 2.18 -21.19
C VAL A 520 8.15 2.81 -21.94
N LEU A 521 8.83 2.03 -22.78
CA LEU A 521 9.82 2.50 -23.76
C LEU A 521 9.42 2.02 -25.15
N PHE A 522 9.45 2.93 -26.12
CA PHE A 522 9.05 2.67 -27.50
C PHE A 522 10.29 2.40 -28.37
N TYR A 523 10.28 1.28 -29.07
CA TYR A 523 11.35 0.85 -29.96
C TYR A 523 10.85 0.77 -31.40
N GLN A 524 11.64 1.30 -32.31
CA GLN A 524 11.43 1.20 -33.75
C GLN A 524 11.79 -0.19 -34.26
N ARG A 525 11.52 -0.46 -35.54
CA ARG A 525 11.77 -1.76 -36.20
C ARG A 525 13.22 -2.26 -36.07
N ASP A 526 14.20 -1.38 -35.94
CA ASP A 526 15.62 -1.70 -35.81
C ASP A 526 16.10 -1.80 -34.35
N TRP A 527 15.18 -1.77 -33.38
CA TRP A 527 15.48 -1.77 -31.94
C TRP A 527 16.22 -0.52 -31.44
N ASN A 528 16.13 0.61 -32.15
CA ASN A 528 16.46 1.91 -31.59
C ASN A 528 15.25 2.56 -30.91
N LEU A 529 15.52 3.39 -29.90
CA LEU A 529 14.49 4.14 -29.18
C LEU A 529 13.78 5.12 -30.15
N TYR A 530 12.45 5.12 -30.13
CA TYR A 530 11.64 6.03 -30.94
C TYR A 530 11.97 7.48 -30.60
N LEU A 531 12.23 8.29 -31.63
CA LEU A 531 12.72 9.67 -31.51
C LEU A 531 14.03 9.84 -30.72
N GLY A 532 14.76 8.74 -30.47
CA GLY A 532 15.94 8.76 -29.61
C GLY A 532 15.62 9.11 -28.15
N ASP A 533 14.38 8.91 -27.70
CA ASP A 533 13.95 9.27 -26.35
C ASP A 533 14.65 8.41 -25.30
N ARG A 534 15.45 9.06 -24.45
CA ARG A 534 16.20 8.43 -23.36
C ARG A 534 15.57 8.67 -21.99
N SER A 535 14.36 9.23 -21.95
CA SER A 535 13.61 9.39 -20.72
C SER A 535 13.44 8.02 -20.05
N PRO A 536 13.66 7.89 -18.73
CA PRO A 536 13.50 6.61 -18.04
C PRO A 536 12.05 6.12 -18.06
N ASN A 537 11.09 7.02 -18.35
CA ASN A 537 9.67 6.75 -18.48
C ASN A 537 9.05 7.59 -19.61
N HIS A 538 8.29 6.97 -20.52
CA HIS A 538 7.51 7.71 -21.54
C HIS A 538 6.63 8.83 -20.98
N LYS A 539 6.13 8.72 -19.74
CA LYS A 539 5.30 9.75 -19.10
C LYS A 539 6.05 11.06 -18.85
N GLU A 540 7.37 11.03 -18.84
CA GLU A 540 8.24 12.23 -18.74
C GLU A 540 8.53 12.85 -20.12
N SER A 541 8.22 12.12 -21.20
CA SER A 541 8.50 12.51 -22.57
C SER A 541 7.31 13.25 -23.17
N THR A 542 7.37 14.59 -23.13
CA THR A 542 6.37 15.47 -23.76
C THR A 542 6.03 15.10 -25.21
N PRO A 543 6.99 14.80 -26.12
CA PRO A 543 6.65 14.49 -27.51
C PRO A 543 5.89 13.16 -27.64
N ILE A 544 6.25 12.14 -26.87
CA ILE A 544 5.58 10.83 -26.90
C ILE A 544 4.17 10.95 -26.30
N MET A 545 4.05 11.61 -25.16
CA MET A 545 2.77 11.81 -24.48
C MET A 545 1.78 12.62 -25.33
N GLN A 546 2.24 13.70 -25.99
CA GLN A 546 1.40 14.47 -26.90
C GLN A 546 0.92 13.64 -28.10
N GLU A 547 1.81 12.79 -28.64
CA GLU A 547 1.47 11.92 -29.75
C GLU A 547 0.43 10.86 -29.35
N LEU A 548 0.54 10.31 -28.13
CA LEU A 548 -0.42 9.37 -27.55
C LEU A 548 -1.78 10.01 -27.27
N GLU A 549 -1.81 11.22 -26.70
CA GLU A 549 -3.06 11.98 -26.49
C GLU A 549 -3.76 12.23 -27.82
N ASN A 550 -3.03 12.74 -28.82
CA ASN A 550 -3.60 13.01 -30.15
C ASN A 550 -4.14 11.73 -30.82
N ALA A 551 -3.47 10.60 -30.63
CA ALA A 551 -3.84 9.35 -31.27
C ALA A 551 -5.00 8.63 -30.58
N THR A 552 -5.06 8.71 -29.24
CA THR A 552 -6.05 7.98 -28.43
C THR A 552 -7.26 8.83 -28.06
N GLY A 553 -7.13 10.16 -28.09
CA GLY A 553 -8.12 11.10 -27.56
C GLY A 553 -8.22 11.08 -26.03
N ILE A 554 -7.24 10.49 -25.34
CA ILE A 554 -7.18 10.40 -23.88
C ILE A 554 -6.31 11.53 -23.35
N HIS A 555 -6.86 12.34 -22.45
CA HIS A 555 -6.12 13.43 -21.84
C HIS A 555 -4.88 12.93 -21.09
N LEU A 556 -3.78 13.68 -21.15
CA LEU A 556 -2.50 13.31 -20.53
C LEU A 556 -2.62 12.89 -19.06
N GLN A 557 -3.41 13.65 -18.28
CA GLN A 557 -3.62 13.36 -16.86
C GLN A 557 -4.31 12.00 -16.65
N ALA A 558 -5.25 11.62 -17.52
CA ALA A 558 -5.94 10.35 -17.44
C ALA A 558 -5.00 9.17 -17.73
N ILE A 559 -4.03 9.32 -18.64
CA ILE A 559 -2.98 8.30 -18.90
C ILE A 559 -2.07 8.11 -17.67
N VAL A 560 -1.75 9.19 -16.96
CA VAL A 560 -0.87 9.13 -15.79
C VAL A 560 -1.58 8.53 -14.58
N ALA A 561 -2.80 8.99 -14.30
CA ALA A 561 -3.57 8.66 -13.10
C ALA A 561 -4.52 7.45 -13.28
N PHE A 562 -4.48 6.75 -14.42
CA PHE A 562 -5.40 5.66 -14.69
C PHE A 562 -5.34 4.55 -13.64
N HIS A 563 -6.52 4.16 -13.16
CA HIS A 563 -6.73 2.98 -12.34
C HIS A 563 -7.88 2.16 -12.91
N PRO A 564 -7.76 0.82 -12.90
CA PRO A 564 -8.83 -0.06 -13.36
C PRO A 564 -10.06 0.08 -12.46
N GLY A 565 -11.24 0.04 -13.05
CA GLY A 565 -12.50 0.12 -12.29
C GLY A 565 -13.67 0.63 -13.14
N MET A 566 -14.82 0.77 -12.48
CA MET A 566 -16.10 0.99 -13.20
C MET A 566 -16.49 2.45 -13.41
N ARG A 567 -15.86 3.40 -12.71
CA ARG A 567 -16.16 4.83 -12.89
C ARG A 567 -15.82 5.29 -14.31
N GLY A 568 -16.65 6.18 -14.86
CA GLY A 568 -16.45 6.75 -16.19
C GLY A 568 -16.59 5.71 -17.30
N ALA A 569 -17.55 4.77 -17.17
CA ALA A 569 -17.62 3.61 -18.07
C ALA A 569 -17.79 4.00 -19.54
N ARG A 570 -18.71 4.94 -19.83
CA ARG A 570 -18.91 5.47 -21.20
C ARG A 570 -17.62 6.05 -21.78
N GLU A 571 -16.85 6.80 -20.98
CA GLU A 571 -15.62 7.44 -21.43
C GLU A 571 -14.54 6.40 -21.76
N LYS A 572 -14.34 5.41 -20.88
CA LYS A 572 -13.41 4.29 -21.14
C LYS A 572 -13.80 3.47 -22.37
N LEU A 573 -15.10 3.23 -22.57
CA LEU A 573 -15.61 2.56 -23.77
C LEU A 573 -15.38 3.40 -25.03
N ARG A 574 -15.49 4.72 -24.94
CA ARG A 574 -15.15 5.65 -26.03
C ARG A 574 -13.66 5.64 -26.37
N TRP A 575 -12.77 5.56 -25.38
CA TRP A 575 -11.32 5.39 -25.63
C TRP A 575 -11.00 4.10 -26.38
N ALA A 576 -11.82 3.06 -26.20
CA ALA A 576 -11.69 1.78 -26.88
C ALA A 576 -12.43 1.72 -28.23
N SER A 577 -13.35 2.63 -28.52
CA SER A 577 -14.29 2.49 -29.65
C SER A 577 -13.64 2.52 -31.03
N LYS A 578 -12.44 3.12 -31.15
CA LYS A 578 -11.67 3.20 -32.40
C LYS A 578 -10.71 2.03 -32.61
N ARG A 579 -10.68 1.07 -31.69
CA ARG A 579 -9.69 0.00 -31.69
C ARG A 579 -10.19 -1.22 -32.46
N ILE A 580 -9.24 -1.91 -33.10
CA ILE A 580 -9.50 -3.04 -33.99
C ILE A 580 -8.95 -4.31 -33.36
N THR A 581 -9.74 -5.38 -33.37
CA THR A 581 -9.35 -6.71 -32.91
C THR A 581 -9.32 -7.72 -34.06
N THR A 582 -8.45 -8.72 -33.95
CA THR A 582 -8.34 -9.79 -34.96
C THR A 582 -9.51 -10.76 -34.85
N LEU A 583 -9.80 -11.21 -33.64
CA LEU A 583 -11.00 -11.97 -33.32
C LEU A 583 -12.08 -11.00 -32.84
N GLN A 584 -13.33 -11.32 -33.13
CA GLN A 584 -14.45 -10.39 -32.94
C GLN A 584 -14.81 -10.22 -31.45
N GLU A 585 -14.62 -11.27 -30.66
CA GLU A 585 -14.89 -11.36 -29.22
C GLU A 585 -13.83 -10.65 -28.36
N ASP A 586 -12.60 -10.52 -28.88
CA ASP A 586 -11.49 -9.83 -28.22
C ASP A 586 -11.80 -8.35 -27.94
N ILE A 587 -12.79 -7.77 -28.61
CA ILE A 587 -13.23 -6.39 -28.36
C ILE A 587 -13.70 -6.19 -26.92
N ALA A 588 -14.27 -7.24 -26.32
CA ALA A 588 -14.65 -7.24 -24.91
C ALA A 588 -13.49 -7.68 -24.02
N TYR A 589 -12.78 -8.75 -24.41
CA TYR A 589 -11.75 -9.35 -23.55
C TYR A 589 -10.56 -8.42 -23.32
N SER A 590 -10.19 -7.62 -24.33
CA SER A 590 -9.15 -6.59 -24.21
C SER A 590 -9.49 -5.46 -23.21
N LEU A 591 -10.73 -5.40 -22.72
CA LEU A 591 -11.20 -4.40 -21.76
C LEU A 591 -11.38 -4.95 -20.35
N PHE A 592 -11.21 -6.26 -20.13
CA PHE A 592 -11.41 -6.86 -18.80
C PHE A 592 -10.54 -6.18 -17.74
N GLY A 593 -9.27 -5.97 -18.06
CA GLY A 593 -8.33 -5.27 -17.20
C GLY A 593 -8.68 -3.79 -16.96
N ILE A 594 -9.13 -3.07 -17.99
CA ILE A 594 -9.54 -1.65 -17.91
C ILE A 594 -10.66 -1.46 -16.88
N PHE A 595 -11.59 -2.41 -16.81
CA PHE A 595 -12.73 -2.38 -15.89
C PHE A 595 -12.51 -3.15 -14.60
N GLY A 596 -11.39 -3.86 -14.44
CA GLY A 596 -11.13 -4.71 -13.27
C GLY A 596 -12.19 -5.81 -13.11
N VAL A 597 -12.58 -6.44 -14.22
CA VAL A 597 -13.55 -7.55 -14.23
C VAL A 597 -12.86 -8.88 -14.48
N HIS A 598 -13.40 -9.93 -13.87
CA HIS A 598 -13.01 -11.29 -14.14
C HIS A 598 -14.18 -12.04 -14.78
N LEU A 599 -14.09 -12.33 -16.08
CA LEU A 599 -15.16 -12.96 -16.86
C LEU A 599 -14.62 -14.15 -17.66
N PRO A 600 -15.48 -15.15 -17.96
CA PRO A 600 -15.08 -16.27 -18.81
C PRO A 600 -14.82 -15.81 -20.24
N VAL A 601 -13.79 -16.39 -20.84
CA VAL A 601 -13.36 -16.19 -22.23
C VAL A 601 -13.92 -17.35 -23.06
N ILE A 602 -14.80 -17.06 -24.01
CA ILE A 602 -15.56 -18.05 -24.79
C ILE A 602 -15.31 -17.79 -26.28
N TYR A 603 -14.18 -18.29 -26.79
CA TYR A 603 -13.85 -18.17 -28.21
C TYR A 603 -14.89 -18.87 -29.10
N GLY A 604 -15.30 -18.18 -30.17
CA GLY A 604 -16.37 -18.61 -31.07
C GLY A 604 -17.76 -18.05 -30.73
N GLU A 605 -17.93 -17.32 -29.62
CA GLU A 605 -19.17 -16.58 -29.37
C GLU A 605 -19.30 -15.36 -30.32
N LYS A 606 -20.53 -14.86 -30.49
CA LYS A 606 -20.76 -13.62 -31.24
C LYS A 606 -20.15 -12.43 -30.48
N LYS A 607 -19.54 -11.48 -31.20
CA LYS A 607 -19.00 -10.24 -30.58
C LYS A 607 -19.99 -9.51 -29.67
N GLN A 608 -21.28 -9.53 -30.03
CA GLN A 608 -22.38 -8.93 -29.29
C GLN A 608 -22.62 -9.60 -27.94
N ASN A 609 -22.37 -10.90 -27.84
CA ASN A 609 -22.49 -11.65 -26.60
C ASN A 609 -21.30 -11.34 -25.69
N ALA A 610 -20.07 -11.36 -26.24
CA ALA A 610 -18.86 -11.01 -25.49
C ALA A 610 -18.95 -9.59 -24.91
N LEU A 611 -19.31 -8.60 -25.76
CA LEU A 611 -19.51 -7.22 -25.34
C LEU A 611 -20.71 -7.08 -24.38
N GLY A 612 -21.81 -7.79 -24.66
CA GLY A 612 -23.00 -7.79 -23.82
C GLY A 612 -22.72 -8.27 -22.39
N ARG A 613 -21.96 -9.36 -22.23
CA ARG A 613 -21.53 -9.87 -20.91
C ARG A 613 -20.67 -8.86 -20.16
N LEU A 614 -19.73 -8.22 -20.84
CA LEU A 614 -18.89 -7.17 -20.25
C LEU A 614 -19.74 -5.97 -19.78
N LEU A 615 -20.61 -5.45 -20.64
CA LEU A 615 -21.45 -4.29 -20.32
C LEU A 615 -22.46 -4.61 -19.21
N GLN A 616 -23.02 -5.82 -19.22
CA GLN A 616 -23.85 -6.32 -18.14
C GLN A 616 -23.10 -6.28 -16.80
N GLU A 617 -21.85 -6.74 -16.76
CA GLU A 617 -21.02 -6.72 -15.56
C GLU A 617 -20.69 -5.29 -15.10
N ILE A 618 -20.38 -4.40 -16.05
CA ILE A 618 -20.13 -2.98 -15.77
C ILE A 618 -21.35 -2.34 -15.12
N VAL A 619 -22.54 -2.50 -15.71
CA VAL A 619 -23.79 -1.94 -15.18
C VAL A 619 -24.13 -2.57 -13.83
N ALA A 620 -23.96 -3.88 -13.66
CA ALA A 620 -24.27 -4.57 -12.41
C ALA A 620 -23.41 -4.08 -11.23
N ARG A 621 -22.11 -3.84 -11.46
CA ARG A 621 -21.17 -3.40 -10.39
C ARG A 621 -21.17 -1.90 -10.14
N SER A 622 -21.52 -1.07 -11.14
CA SER A 622 -21.50 0.39 -10.99
C SER A 622 -22.86 1.04 -10.82
N GLY A 623 -23.93 0.41 -11.32
CA GLY A 623 -25.21 1.07 -11.57
C GLY A 623 -25.14 2.16 -12.66
N ASP A 624 -24.01 2.28 -13.38
CA ASP A 624 -23.78 3.32 -14.37
C ASP A 624 -24.57 3.03 -15.66
N ILE A 625 -25.73 3.68 -15.77
CA ILE A 625 -26.59 3.61 -16.96
C ILE A 625 -25.97 4.23 -18.20
N THR A 626 -24.86 4.98 -18.10
CA THR A 626 -24.18 5.56 -19.27
C THR A 626 -23.47 4.49 -20.11
N ALA A 627 -23.21 3.31 -19.54
CA ALA A 627 -22.76 2.15 -20.28
C ALA A 627 -23.87 1.59 -21.20
N LEU A 628 -25.15 1.89 -20.97
CA LEU A 628 -26.21 1.60 -21.94
C LEU A 628 -26.06 2.52 -23.16
N ASP A 629 -26.51 2.06 -24.32
CA ASP A 629 -26.35 2.83 -25.54
C ASP A 629 -27.67 3.38 -26.08
N TRP A 630 -27.68 4.70 -26.26
CA TRP A 630 -28.86 5.51 -26.55
C TRP A 630 -29.12 5.63 -28.06
N VAL A 631 -28.13 5.25 -28.87
CA VAL A 631 -28.07 5.45 -30.32
C VAL A 631 -27.63 4.14 -30.98
N GLY A 632 -27.80 3.99 -32.29
CA GLY A 632 -27.23 2.88 -33.05
C GLY A 632 -27.94 1.54 -32.88
N LYS A 633 -27.37 0.49 -33.49
CA LYS A 633 -28.00 -0.83 -33.60
C LYS A 633 -28.06 -1.56 -32.26
N SER A 634 -29.22 -2.11 -31.92
CA SER A 634 -29.42 -2.94 -30.74
C SER A 634 -28.67 -4.27 -30.85
N SER A 635 -28.10 -4.70 -29.74
CA SER A 635 -27.49 -6.02 -29.60
C SER A 635 -28.56 -7.12 -29.59
N GLU A 636 -28.22 -8.30 -30.12
CA GLU A 636 -29.01 -9.52 -29.93
C GLU A 636 -28.94 -10.04 -28.50
N PHE A 637 -27.93 -9.63 -27.72
CA PHE A 637 -27.77 -10.04 -26.32
C PHE A 637 -28.78 -9.33 -25.41
N ASN A 638 -28.92 -8.01 -25.58
CA ASN A 638 -29.97 -7.19 -24.95
C ASN A 638 -30.20 -5.93 -25.79
N SER A 639 -31.44 -5.54 -26.04
CA SER A 639 -31.72 -4.43 -26.95
C SER A 639 -31.27 -3.06 -26.45
N CYS A 640 -31.08 -2.87 -25.14
CA CYS A 640 -30.51 -1.64 -24.53
C CYS A 640 -28.97 -1.57 -24.60
N LEU A 641 -28.32 -2.64 -25.04
CA LEU A 641 -26.88 -2.68 -25.27
C LEU A 641 -26.56 -2.49 -26.75
N PRO A 642 -25.41 -1.88 -27.09
CA PRO A 642 -25.00 -1.69 -28.46
C PRO A 642 -24.55 -3.00 -29.11
N ALA A 643 -24.82 -3.13 -30.41
CA ALA A 643 -24.31 -4.24 -31.20
C ALA A 643 -22.79 -4.17 -31.45
N ASP A 644 -22.19 -2.98 -31.30
CA ASP A 644 -20.78 -2.71 -31.58
C ASP A 644 -20.25 -1.60 -30.66
N ILE A 645 -18.98 -1.70 -30.24
CA ILE A 645 -18.36 -0.69 -29.37
C ILE A 645 -18.17 0.67 -30.07
N THR A 646 -18.18 0.70 -31.41
CA THR A 646 -18.11 1.93 -32.20
C THR A 646 -19.23 2.91 -31.88
N SER A 647 -20.37 2.44 -31.35
CA SER A 647 -21.44 3.34 -30.88
C SER A 647 -21.01 4.33 -29.80
N TYR A 648 -19.95 4.02 -29.03
CA TYR A 648 -19.41 4.90 -28.00
C TYR A 648 -18.57 6.06 -28.57
N GLU A 649 -18.28 6.10 -29.87
CA GLU A 649 -17.54 7.21 -30.50
C GLU A 649 -18.29 8.55 -30.38
N ALA A 650 -19.62 8.50 -30.49
CA ALA A 650 -20.46 9.68 -30.34
C ALA A 650 -20.34 10.27 -28.93
N LEU A 651 -20.09 11.58 -28.87
CA LEU A 651 -20.13 12.34 -27.62
C LEU A 651 -21.52 12.19 -26.99
N PRO A 652 -21.60 11.87 -25.68
CA PRO A 652 -22.89 11.88 -25.01
C PRO A 652 -23.50 13.27 -25.12
N TYR A 653 -24.83 13.33 -25.24
CA TYR A 653 -25.53 14.59 -25.08
C TYR A 653 -25.23 15.16 -23.68
N SER A 654 -24.53 16.29 -23.63
CA SER A 654 -24.29 17.00 -22.38
C SER A 654 -25.58 17.69 -21.95
N LEU A 655 -26.08 17.34 -20.77
CA LEU A 655 -27.16 18.09 -20.14
C LEU A 655 -26.76 19.57 -20.04
N PRO A 656 -27.71 20.52 -20.21
CA PRO A 656 -27.44 21.92 -19.93
C PRO A 656 -26.95 22.04 -18.48
N TYR A 657 -25.71 22.51 -18.29
CA TYR A 657 -25.19 22.78 -16.95
C TYR A 657 -25.99 23.93 -16.34
N LEU A 658 -26.54 23.72 -15.14
CA LEU A 658 -27.11 24.79 -14.32
C LEU A 658 -26.02 25.26 -13.37
N SER A 659 -25.73 26.56 -13.37
CA SER A 659 -24.91 27.15 -12.31
C SER A 659 -25.61 27.02 -10.95
N GLU A 660 -24.85 27.00 -9.85
CA GLU A 660 -25.45 26.96 -8.49
C GLU A 660 -26.39 28.15 -8.25
N ASP A 661 -26.10 29.32 -8.84
CA ASP A 661 -26.97 30.50 -8.77
C ASP A 661 -28.32 30.25 -9.47
N GLU A 662 -28.30 29.71 -10.70
CA GLU A 662 -29.53 29.34 -11.44
C GLU A 662 -30.29 28.20 -10.75
N MET A 663 -29.56 27.24 -10.18
CA MET A 663 -30.14 26.14 -9.42
C MET A 663 -30.88 26.68 -8.18
N GLN A 664 -30.24 27.59 -7.44
CA GLN A 664 -30.81 28.19 -6.25
C GLN A 664 -32.00 29.10 -6.56
N GLU A 665 -31.97 29.83 -7.69
CA GLU A 665 -33.11 30.62 -8.17
C GLU A 665 -34.31 29.71 -8.47
N ARG A 666 -34.10 28.61 -9.20
CA ARG A 666 -35.16 27.63 -9.51
C ARG A 666 -35.72 26.94 -8.26
N VAL A 667 -34.85 26.51 -7.33
CA VAL A 667 -35.27 25.95 -6.05
C VAL A 667 -36.11 26.95 -5.25
N SER A 668 -35.70 28.23 -5.20
CA SER A 668 -36.46 29.30 -4.54
C SER A 668 -37.84 29.50 -5.17
N SER A 669 -37.95 29.38 -6.49
CA SER A 669 -39.24 29.49 -7.20
C SER A 669 -40.20 28.33 -6.87
N LEU A 670 -39.66 27.12 -6.65
CA LEU A 670 -40.44 25.91 -6.36
C LEU A 670 -40.96 25.84 -4.91
N ARG A 671 -40.30 26.50 -3.95
CA ARG A 671 -40.72 26.54 -2.53
C ARG A 671 -42.15 27.04 -2.34
N ASN A 672 -42.66 27.86 -3.26
CA ASN A 672 -44.01 28.42 -3.20
C ASN A 672 -45.06 27.61 -3.98
N VAL A 673 -44.63 26.59 -4.75
CA VAL A 673 -45.47 25.86 -5.70
C VAL A 673 -45.65 24.39 -5.28
N VAL A 674 -44.62 23.76 -4.71
CA VAL A 674 -44.63 22.34 -4.33
C VAL A 674 -44.69 22.19 -2.81
N THR A 675 -45.62 21.38 -2.31
CA THR A 675 -45.74 21.07 -0.87
C THR A 675 -44.52 20.28 -0.36
N MET A 676 -44.15 20.47 0.91
CA MET A 676 -43.00 19.74 1.50
C MET A 676 -43.19 18.22 1.43
N ASP A 677 -44.39 17.75 1.76
CA ASP A 677 -44.71 16.32 1.80
C ASP A 677 -44.55 15.68 0.42
N SER A 678 -45.08 16.30 -0.64
CA SER A 678 -44.99 15.79 -2.02
C SER A 678 -43.56 15.70 -2.54
N ALA A 679 -42.72 16.69 -2.24
CA ALA A 679 -41.31 16.66 -2.64
C ALA A 679 -40.55 15.55 -1.89
N SER A 680 -40.80 15.41 -0.59
CA SER A 680 -40.17 14.39 0.25
C SER A 680 -40.62 12.97 -0.11
N ASP A 681 -41.90 12.78 -0.44
CA ASP A 681 -42.46 11.50 -0.87
C ASP A 681 -41.83 11.03 -2.19
N LEU A 682 -41.70 11.93 -3.17
CA LEU A 682 -41.03 11.63 -4.44
C LEU A 682 -39.55 11.30 -4.24
N TYR A 683 -38.85 12.07 -3.41
CA TYR A 683 -37.45 11.82 -3.08
C TYR A 683 -37.29 10.43 -2.45
N THR A 684 -38.14 10.10 -1.47
CA THR A 684 -38.13 8.80 -0.78
C THR A 684 -38.49 7.65 -1.73
N LEU A 685 -39.45 7.85 -2.64
CA LEU A 685 -39.81 6.86 -3.65
C LEU A 685 -38.64 6.54 -4.58
N LEU A 686 -37.92 7.57 -5.04
CA LEU A 686 -36.80 7.45 -5.97
C LEU A 686 -35.52 6.94 -5.31
N ASP A 687 -35.23 7.33 -4.06
CA ASP A 687 -34.07 6.83 -3.30
C ASP A 687 -34.22 5.34 -2.94
N ASN A 688 -35.47 4.86 -2.75
CA ASN A 688 -35.76 3.44 -2.52
C ASN A 688 -35.69 2.56 -3.77
N LEU A 689 -35.49 3.12 -4.96
CA LEU A 689 -35.35 2.32 -6.17
C LEU A 689 -34.02 1.54 -6.15
N SER A 690 -34.11 0.25 -6.44
CA SER A 690 -32.94 -0.61 -6.67
C SER A 690 -32.08 -0.10 -7.83
N THR A 691 -30.80 -0.45 -7.86
CA THR A 691 -29.95 -0.17 -9.03
C THR A 691 -30.35 -1.01 -10.25
N PRO A 692 -30.03 -0.55 -11.49
CA PRO A 692 -30.20 -1.36 -12.68
C PRO A 692 -29.47 -2.70 -12.55
N ARG A 693 -30.14 -3.80 -12.92
CA ARG A 693 -29.56 -5.15 -12.82
C ARG A 693 -29.91 -5.98 -14.03
N PHE A 694 -29.07 -6.96 -14.35
CA PHE A 694 -29.36 -7.94 -15.37
C PHE A 694 -29.72 -9.30 -14.76
N ALA A 695 -30.69 -9.97 -15.36
CA ALA A 695 -31.01 -11.37 -15.07
C ALA A 695 -31.32 -12.08 -16.39
N ASN A 696 -30.68 -13.23 -16.67
CA ASN A 696 -30.90 -14.00 -17.90
C ASN A 696 -30.78 -13.19 -19.20
N CYS A 697 -29.77 -12.32 -19.30
CA CYS A 697 -29.56 -11.37 -20.42
C CYS A 697 -30.65 -10.29 -20.56
N ARG A 698 -31.51 -10.11 -19.55
CA ARG A 698 -32.57 -9.10 -19.54
C ARG A 698 -32.23 -8.01 -18.56
N LEU A 699 -32.47 -6.77 -18.95
CA LEU A 699 -32.23 -5.59 -18.12
C LEU A 699 -33.48 -5.28 -17.30
N HIS A 700 -33.36 -5.33 -15.98
CA HIS A 700 -34.32 -4.75 -15.06
C HIS A 700 -33.90 -3.30 -14.80
N LEU A 701 -34.63 -2.37 -15.42
CA LEU A 701 -34.33 -0.95 -15.39
C LEU A 701 -35.38 -0.20 -14.55
N PRO A 702 -35.01 0.31 -13.36
CA PRO A 702 -35.78 1.32 -12.68
C PRO A 702 -35.81 2.59 -13.53
N CYS A 703 -37.01 3.10 -13.79
CA CYS A 703 -37.19 4.25 -14.66
C CYS A 703 -38.48 5.01 -14.34
N ILE A 704 -38.54 6.24 -14.84
CA ILE A 704 -39.77 7.02 -14.93
C ILE A 704 -40.34 6.79 -16.33
N ALA A 705 -41.55 6.25 -16.42
CA ALA A 705 -42.17 5.84 -17.67
C ALA A 705 -43.24 6.83 -18.12
N PHE A 706 -43.19 7.22 -19.39
CA PHE A 706 -44.11 8.15 -20.04
C PHE A 706 -44.87 7.41 -21.16
N PRO A 707 -46.18 7.16 -21.00
CA PRO A 707 -47.01 6.56 -22.04
C PRO A 707 -46.99 7.36 -23.34
N VAL A 708 -46.71 6.70 -24.46
CA VAL A 708 -46.76 7.33 -25.78
C VAL A 708 -48.21 7.30 -26.29
N THR A 709 -48.79 8.48 -26.51
CA THR A 709 -50.18 8.63 -26.95
C THR A 709 -50.33 8.72 -28.45
N GLU A 710 -49.34 9.28 -29.16
CA GLU A 710 -49.36 9.44 -30.61
C GLU A 710 -47.98 9.28 -31.24
N VAL A 711 -47.90 8.56 -32.35
CA VAL A 711 -46.71 8.42 -33.21
C VAL A 711 -47.10 8.70 -34.65
N ARG A 712 -46.59 9.77 -35.25
CA ARG A 712 -46.90 10.19 -36.63
C ARG A 712 -45.65 10.17 -37.49
N ARG A 713 -45.69 9.51 -38.64
CA ARG A 713 -44.56 9.50 -39.59
C ARG A 713 -44.52 10.77 -40.42
N ASN A 714 -43.41 11.49 -40.38
CA ASN A 714 -43.15 12.67 -41.18
C ASN A 714 -42.40 12.28 -42.48
N ARG A 715 -43.14 11.95 -43.53
CA ARG A 715 -42.57 11.53 -44.83
C ARG A 715 -41.73 12.60 -45.53
N ALA A 716 -41.83 13.87 -45.13
CA ALA A 716 -41.08 14.97 -45.74
C ALA A 716 -39.62 15.05 -45.26
N GLN A 717 -39.30 14.43 -44.12
CA GLN A 717 -37.97 14.43 -43.51
C GLN A 717 -37.35 13.01 -43.44
N ASP A 718 -37.90 12.06 -44.19
CA ASP A 718 -37.33 10.71 -44.29
C ASP A 718 -36.00 10.78 -45.08
N GLN A 719 -34.98 10.04 -44.61
CA GLN A 719 -33.73 9.83 -45.33
C GLN A 719 -33.74 8.43 -45.99
N GLU A 720 -32.81 8.14 -46.91
CA GLU A 720 -32.80 6.87 -47.67
C GLU A 720 -32.83 5.61 -46.79
N SER A 721 -32.32 5.68 -45.56
CA SER A 721 -32.22 4.54 -44.62
C SER A 721 -32.96 4.72 -43.28
N TYR A 722 -33.58 5.89 -43.03
CA TYR A 722 -34.18 6.23 -41.74
C TYR A 722 -35.51 6.95 -41.90
N PHE A 723 -36.45 6.67 -40.99
CA PHE A 723 -37.78 7.27 -40.95
C PHE A 723 -37.89 8.27 -39.81
N THR A 724 -38.50 9.42 -40.07
CA THR A 724 -38.71 10.48 -39.08
C THR A 724 -40.12 10.40 -38.51
N TYR A 725 -40.25 10.41 -37.18
CA TYR A 725 -41.50 10.32 -36.46
C TYR A 725 -41.66 11.47 -35.46
N GLU A 726 -42.85 12.08 -35.46
CA GLU A 726 -43.32 12.96 -34.39
C GLU A 726 -43.98 12.08 -33.31
N VAL A 727 -43.44 12.14 -32.09
CA VAL A 727 -43.86 11.32 -30.95
C VAL A 727 -44.39 12.21 -29.85
N LYS A 728 -45.61 11.92 -29.39
CA LYS A 728 -46.24 12.58 -28.24
C LYS A 728 -46.39 11.59 -27.10
N ALA A 729 -45.90 11.97 -25.94
CA ALA A 729 -46.01 11.20 -24.72
C ALA A 729 -46.59 12.08 -23.60
N ASP A 730 -47.32 11.45 -22.69
CA ASP A 730 -47.93 12.15 -21.57
C ASP A 730 -46.85 12.80 -20.68
N GLY A 731 -47.07 14.05 -20.26
CA GLY A 731 -46.13 14.82 -19.45
C GLY A 731 -44.91 15.40 -20.18
N LEU A 732 -44.67 15.05 -21.46
CA LEU A 732 -43.49 15.46 -22.21
C LEU A 732 -43.83 16.40 -23.38
N ARG A 733 -42.88 17.26 -23.77
CA ARG A 733 -42.96 18.08 -24.98
C ARG A 733 -42.98 17.18 -26.23
N ASP A 734 -43.48 17.71 -27.34
CA ASP A 734 -43.57 16.95 -28.59
C ASP A 734 -42.15 16.69 -29.13
N LEU A 735 -41.88 15.46 -29.56
CA LEU A 735 -40.53 14.94 -29.86
C LEU A 735 -40.42 14.53 -31.32
N LEU A 736 -39.24 14.76 -31.92
CA LEU A 736 -38.89 14.21 -33.23
C LEU A 736 -37.84 13.12 -33.06
N ILE A 737 -38.12 11.94 -33.61
CA ILE A 737 -37.26 10.75 -33.50
C ILE A 737 -36.99 10.20 -34.90
N THR A 738 -35.73 9.90 -35.18
CA THR A 738 -35.28 9.27 -36.43
C THR A 738 -34.85 7.84 -36.17
N THR A 739 -35.48 6.86 -36.81
CA THR A 739 -35.19 5.43 -36.61
C THR A 739 -35.25 4.65 -37.92
N ALA A 740 -34.41 3.62 -38.05
CA ALA A 740 -34.46 2.68 -39.16
C ALA A 740 -35.66 1.72 -39.04
N ASP A 741 -36.19 1.55 -37.82
CA ASP A 741 -37.31 0.66 -37.54
C ASP A 741 -38.64 1.29 -37.99
N LYS A 742 -39.45 0.54 -38.73
CA LYS A 742 -40.79 1.00 -39.12
C LYS A 742 -41.75 0.89 -37.94
N LEU A 743 -42.09 2.02 -37.32
CA LEU A 743 -43.12 2.11 -36.28
C LEU A 743 -44.51 2.06 -36.93
N THR A 744 -45.25 0.97 -36.74
CA THR A 744 -46.63 0.81 -37.21
C THR A 744 -47.62 1.28 -36.14
N GLN A 745 -48.49 2.25 -36.49
CA GLN A 745 -49.62 2.65 -35.65
C GLN A 745 -50.62 1.49 -35.50
N SER A 746 -50.61 0.82 -34.35
CA SER A 746 -51.69 -0.09 -33.98
C SER A 746 -51.89 0.00 -32.47
N SER A 747 -52.98 0.70 -32.11
CA SER A 747 -53.58 0.92 -30.77
C SER A 747 -52.71 1.54 -29.66
N ARG A 748 -53.39 2.30 -28.78
CA ARG A 748 -52.92 3.28 -27.77
C ARG A 748 -51.94 2.79 -26.67
N ALA A 749 -51.35 1.59 -26.75
CA ALA A 749 -50.55 1.06 -25.64
C ALA A 749 -49.41 0.11 -26.07
N ARG A 750 -48.65 0.47 -27.10
CA ARG A 750 -47.46 -0.30 -27.51
C ARG A 750 -46.12 0.37 -27.19
N PHE A 751 -46.05 1.69 -27.08
CA PHE A 751 -44.79 2.39 -26.90
C PHE A 751 -44.72 3.11 -25.55
N LEU A 752 -43.55 3.05 -24.92
CA LEU A 752 -43.21 3.78 -23.70
C LEU A 752 -41.95 4.59 -23.97
N LEU A 753 -41.95 5.86 -23.59
CA LEU A 753 -40.70 6.59 -23.44
C LEU A 753 -40.26 6.51 -21.99
N VAL A 754 -39.00 6.14 -21.73
CA VAL A 754 -38.53 5.98 -20.35
C VAL A 754 -37.29 6.81 -20.08
N ARG A 755 -37.26 7.42 -18.89
CA ARG A 755 -36.06 8.04 -18.29
C ARG A 755 -35.44 7.02 -17.33
N PRO A 756 -34.27 6.45 -17.64
CA PRO A 756 -33.58 5.58 -16.71
C PRO A 756 -33.25 6.31 -15.41
N TRP A 757 -33.45 5.64 -14.28
CA TRP A 757 -33.11 6.21 -12.98
C TRP A 757 -31.59 6.24 -12.79
N ASN A 758 -31.07 7.39 -12.34
CA ASN A 758 -29.66 7.57 -12.01
C ASN A 758 -29.53 8.12 -10.60
N ARG A 759 -28.96 7.32 -9.69
CA ARG A 759 -28.80 7.69 -8.28
C ARG A 759 -27.85 8.88 -8.06
N TYR A 760 -26.92 9.12 -8.99
CA TYR A 760 -26.01 10.27 -8.91
C TYR A 760 -26.72 11.62 -9.00
N LEU A 761 -28.00 11.66 -9.39
CA LEU A 761 -28.81 12.88 -9.33
C LEU A 761 -29.19 13.29 -7.90
N LEU A 762 -28.94 12.45 -6.89
CA LEU A 762 -29.22 12.71 -5.48
C LEU A 762 -28.00 13.24 -4.70
N GLU A 763 -26.79 13.12 -5.25
CA GLU A 763 -25.55 13.52 -4.57
C GLU A 763 -25.13 14.95 -5.00
N PRO A 764 -24.69 15.82 -4.07
CA PRO A 764 -24.12 17.12 -4.44
C PRO A 764 -22.88 16.93 -5.32
N LEU A 765 -22.80 17.68 -6.42
CA LEU A 765 -21.73 17.59 -7.44
C LEU A 765 -20.31 17.88 -6.90
N ASP A 766 -20.15 18.34 -5.65
CA ASP A 766 -18.88 18.79 -5.05
C ASP A 766 -18.05 17.71 -4.31
N LEU A 767 -18.46 16.44 -4.33
CA LEU A 767 -17.64 15.33 -3.77
C LEU A 767 -16.95 14.48 -4.84
N ALA A 768 -17.01 14.91 -6.10
CA ALA A 768 -16.42 14.22 -7.24
C ALA A 768 -15.20 14.99 -7.79
N ASP A 769 -14.27 15.41 -6.94
CA ASP A 769 -12.88 15.58 -7.38
C ASP A 769 -11.85 15.22 -6.31
N ASP A 770 -10.94 14.34 -6.75
CA ASP A 770 -9.56 14.16 -6.33
C ASP A 770 -9.19 14.36 -4.85
N THR A 771 -9.27 13.26 -4.07
CA THR A 771 -8.19 12.75 -3.19
C THR A 771 -8.73 11.69 -2.22
N GLN A 772 -8.86 10.45 -2.69
CA GLN A 772 -8.75 9.31 -1.77
C GLN A 772 -7.51 8.51 -2.17
N SER A 773 -6.51 8.59 -1.32
CA SER A 773 -5.33 7.75 -1.29
C SER A 773 -5.75 6.27 -1.27
N VAL A 774 -5.36 5.52 -2.30
CA VAL A 774 -5.62 4.09 -2.42
C VAL A 774 -4.32 3.32 -2.23
N GLU A 775 -4.06 2.89 -1.00
CA GLU A 775 -3.43 1.60 -0.74
C GLU A 775 -4.51 0.69 -0.11
N ASP A 776 -4.40 -0.60 -0.40
CA ASP A 776 -5.26 -1.72 -0.01
C ASP A 776 -6.59 -1.92 -0.77
N TRP A 777 -6.52 -2.90 -1.68
CA TRP A 777 -7.65 -3.69 -2.13
C TRP A 777 -7.99 -4.71 -1.04
N SER A 778 -9.15 -4.57 -0.40
CA SER A 778 -9.85 -5.70 0.21
C SER A 778 -11.35 -5.64 -0.08
N VAL A 779 -11.93 -6.84 -0.08
CA VAL A 779 -13.25 -7.29 -0.54
C VAL A 779 -14.42 -6.38 -0.04
N PRO A 780 -15.50 -6.17 -0.82
CA PRO A 780 -16.57 -5.27 -0.40
C PRO A 780 -17.39 -5.87 0.74
N GLU A 781 -17.28 -5.27 1.93
CA GLU A 781 -18.25 -5.45 3.01
C GLU A 781 -19.52 -4.66 2.72
N SER A 782 -20.67 -5.31 2.92
CA SER A 782 -22.02 -4.79 2.81
C SER A 782 -22.22 -3.51 3.63
N PRO A 783 -23.05 -2.54 3.19
CA PRO A 783 -23.32 -1.34 3.96
C PRO A 783 -24.21 -1.68 5.16
N LEU A 784 -23.60 -1.85 6.33
CA LEU A 784 -24.31 -1.89 7.60
C LEU A 784 -24.71 -0.46 8.00
N HIS A 785 -25.98 -0.35 8.41
CA HIS A 785 -26.62 0.81 9.01
C HIS A 785 -25.73 1.50 10.06
N TYR A 786 -25.41 2.78 9.83
CA TYR A 786 -25.00 3.69 10.91
C TYR A 786 -26.21 4.50 11.37
N SER A 787 -26.73 4.12 12.54
CA SER A 787 -27.63 4.94 13.35
C SER A 787 -26.81 6.03 14.07
N LEU A 788 -27.11 7.29 13.78
CA LEU A 788 -26.63 8.44 14.54
C LEU A 788 -27.74 8.90 15.49
N SER A 789 -27.52 8.72 16.79
CA SER A 789 -28.34 9.29 17.86
C SER A 789 -27.60 10.45 18.54
N GLY A 790 -28.22 11.64 18.63
CA GLY A 790 -27.78 12.68 19.56
C GLY A 790 -28.13 14.14 19.24
N PHE A 791 -29.44 14.50 19.30
CA PHE A 791 -30.04 15.85 19.52
C PHE A 791 -29.78 17.02 18.52
N PRO A 792 -30.67 18.03 18.42
CA PRO A 792 -32.10 17.98 18.10
C PRO A 792 -32.46 18.85 16.86
N ALA A 793 -33.45 18.42 16.08
CA ALA A 793 -34.33 19.24 15.24
C ALA A 793 -33.72 20.35 14.33
N GLU A 794 -32.94 19.97 13.30
CA GLU A 794 -32.77 20.76 12.05
C GLU A 794 -32.83 19.87 10.77
N GLY A 795 -33.29 18.62 10.88
CA GLY A 795 -33.21 17.62 9.80
C GLY A 795 -34.19 17.80 8.63
N ASP A 796 -35.35 18.45 8.85
CA ASP A 796 -36.39 18.56 7.82
C ASP A 796 -36.04 19.56 6.71
N SER A 797 -35.23 20.59 7.01
CA SER A 797 -34.90 21.65 6.03
C SER A 797 -33.92 21.17 4.96
N GLU A 798 -32.93 20.35 5.33
CA GLU A 798 -31.91 19.87 4.40
C GLU A 798 -32.46 18.77 3.48
N SER A 799 -33.25 17.84 4.03
CA SER A 799 -33.94 16.80 3.23
C SER A 799 -34.89 17.43 2.21
N TYR A 800 -35.68 18.42 2.62
CA TYR A 800 -36.56 19.16 1.72
C TYR A 800 -35.78 19.92 0.64
N LEU A 801 -34.64 20.53 0.98
CA LEU A 801 -33.78 21.19 -0.01
C LEU A 801 -33.24 20.21 -1.05
N ARG A 802 -32.81 19.02 -0.64
CA ARG A 802 -32.37 17.95 -1.56
C ARG A 802 -33.50 17.47 -2.47
N ALA A 803 -34.71 17.33 -1.93
CA ALA A 803 -35.90 16.99 -2.70
C ALA A 803 -36.25 18.05 -3.77
N LEU A 804 -36.20 19.34 -3.43
CA LEU A 804 -36.41 20.42 -4.40
C LEU A 804 -35.33 20.46 -5.48
N ARG A 805 -34.06 20.24 -5.09
CA ARG A 805 -32.93 20.15 -6.05
C ARG A 805 -33.12 18.99 -7.03
N LEU A 806 -33.63 17.84 -6.57
CA LEU A 806 -33.96 16.70 -7.44
C LEU A 806 -35.07 17.06 -8.45
N ILE A 807 -36.10 17.80 -8.03
CA ILE A 807 -37.19 18.25 -8.91
C ILE A 807 -36.64 19.12 -10.05
N VAL A 808 -35.73 20.05 -9.75
CA VAL A 808 -35.08 20.89 -10.78
C VAL A 808 -34.32 20.04 -11.81
N HIS A 809 -33.61 18.99 -11.36
CA HIS A 809 -32.94 18.05 -12.27
C HIS A 809 -33.93 17.22 -13.10
N LEU A 810 -35.12 16.93 -12.58
CA LEU A 810 -36.15 16.20 -13.32
C LEU A 810 -36.77 17.05 -14.44
N GLU A 811 -36.80 18.37 -14.31
CA GLU A 811 -37.26 19.31 -15.36
C GLU A 811 -36.31 19.48 -16.54
N GLN A 812 -35.01 19.23 -16.32
CA GLN A 812 -34.02 19.37 -17.38
C GLN A 812 -34.29 18.38 -18.53
N PRO A 813 -33.96 18.75 -19.78
CA PRO A 813 -33.96 17.81 -20.90
C PRO A 813 -33.15 16.57 -20.54
N PHE A 814 -33.56 15.36 -20.91
CA PHE A 814 -32.86 14.13 -20.58
C PHE A 814 -32.82 13.16 -21.78
N CYS A 815 -31.83 12.26 -21.79
CA CYS A 815 -31.80 11.16 -22.76
C CYS A 815 -32.76 10.05 -22.33
N GLY A 816 -33.64 9.60 -23.23
CA GLY A 816 -34.63 8.56 -22.96
C GLY A 816 -34.53 7.36 -23.90
N PHE A 817 -35.12 6.23 -23.50
CA PHE A 817 -35.33 5.08 -24.38
C PHE A 817 -36.77 5.06 -24.89
N LEU A 818 -36.94 4.85 -26.20
CA LEU A 818 -38.22 4.47 -26.76
C LEU A 818 -38.33 2.94 -26.74
N LEU A 819 -39.27 2.41 -25.96
CA LEU A 819 -39.50 0.99 -25.76
C LEU A 819 -40.81 0.55 -26.44
N ALA A 820 -40.77 -0.60 -27.09
CA ALA A 820 -41.94 -1.25 -27.69
C ALA A 820 -42.31 -2.52 -26.92
N ARG A 821 -43.56 -2.60 -26.46
CA ARG A 821 -44.11 -3.76 -25.75
C ARG A 821 -44.29 -4.93 -26.72
N GLN A 822 -43.69 -6.07 -26.39
CA GLN A 822 -43.77 -7.32 -27.13
C GLN A 822 -45.03 -8.10 -26.76
N ARG A 823 -45.36 -9.13 -27.57
CA ARG A 823 -46.53 -10.00 -27.33
C ARG A 823 -46.47 -10.73 -25.98
N GLY A 824 -45.27 -11.00 -25.47
CA GLY A 824 -45.04 -11.63 -24.16
C GLY A 824 -45.13 -10.68 -22.97
N GLY A 825 -45.41 -9.38 -23.18
CA GLY A 825 -45.48 -8.38 -22.11
C GLY A 825 -44.16 -7.65 -21.82
N GLU A 826 -43.04 -8.20 -22.29
CA GLU A 826 -41.70 -7.61 -22.16
C GLU A 826 -41.51 -6.40 -23.08
N TYR A 827 -40.50 -5.57 -22.80
CA TYR A 827 -40.18 -4.40 -23.61
C TYR A 827 -38.92 -4.62 -24.44
N LYS A 828 -38.85 -3.99 -25.62
CA LYS A 828 -37.66 -3.96 -26.48
C LYS A 828 -37.34 -2.52 -26.88
N ARG A 829 -36.07 -2.11 -26.80
CA ARG A 829 -35.61 -0.79 -27.28
C ARG A 829 -35.79 -0.67 -28.79
N ILE A 830 -36.32 0.47 -29.22
CA ILE A 830 -36.27 0.93 -30.61
C ILE A 830 -34.98 1.72 -30.81
N ALA A 831 -34.17 1.29 -31.78
CA ALA A 831 -32.90 1.94 -32.08
C ALA A 831 -33.13 3.30 -32.77
N SER A 832 -32.51 4.36 -32.25
CA SER A 832 -32.53 5.70 -32.84
C SER A 832 -31.19 6.01 -33.50
N ASP A 833 -31.19 6.86 -34.52
CA ASP A 833 -29.97 7.37 -35.18
C ASP A 833 -29.28 8.47 -34.37
N HIS A 834 -30.04 9.19 -33.54
CA HIS A 834 -29.57 10.26 -32.67
C HIS A 834 -30.12 10.09 -31.25
N HIS A 835 -29.50 10.75 -30.26
CA HIS A 835 -30.01 10.75 -28.89
C HIS A 835 -31.47 11.23 -28.86
N ILE A 836 -32.35 10.45 -28.23
CA ILE A 836 -33.73 10.87 -27.98
C ILE A 836 -33.71 11.78 -26.75
N VAL A 837 -33.74 13.09 -26.98
CA VAL A 837 -33.73 14.11 -25.92
C VAL A 837 -35.17 14.54 -25.64
N ALA A 838 -35.66 14.20 -24.45
CA ALA A 838 -37.00 14.55 -24.00
C ALA A 838 -36.98 15.61 -22.92
N GLN A 839 -38.03 16.44 -22.87
CA GLN A 839 -38.17 17.49 -21.86
C GLN A 839 -39.59 17.48 -21.28
N VAL A 840 -39.68 17.64 -19.97
CA VAL A 840 -40.96 17.74 -19.26
C VAL A 840 -41.70 19.03 -19.65
N LYS A 841 -43.02 18.95 -19.83
CA LYS A 841 -43.88 20.11 -20.17
C LYS A 841 -44.04 21.07 -18.98
N ASP A 842 -44.50 20.56 -17.85
CA ASP A 842 -44.76 21.28 -16.59
C ASP A 842 -44.79 20.28 -15.41
N MET A 843 -43.99 20.47 -14.36
CA MET A 843 -43.91 19.54 -13.23
C MET A 843 -45.17 19.49 -12.37
N VAL A 844 -45.98 20.55 -12.33
CA VAL A 844 -47.27 20.54 -11.60
C VAL A 844 -48.23 19.50 -12.19
N SER A 845 -48.11 19.23 -13.50
CA SER A 845 -48.88 18.20 -14.21
C SER A 845 -48.23 16.80 -14.15
N VAL A 846 -46.92 16.73 -13.87
CA VAL A 846 -46.15 15.48 -13.93
C VAL A 846 -46.12 14.75 -12.60
N HIS A 847 -46.21 15.44 -11.47
CA HIS A 847 -46.23 14.78 -10.15
C HIS A 847 -47.38 13.76 -10.01
N ASP A 848 -48.58 14.10 -10.48
CA ASP A 848 -49.75 13.20 -10.49
C ASP A 848 -49.67 12.07 -11.55
N THR A 849 -48.71 12.14 -12.48
CA THR A 849 -48.60 11.24 -13.65
C THR A 849 -47.26 10.49 -13.74
N MET A 850 -46.32 10.67 -12.81
CA MET A 850 -45.04 9.96 -12.78
C MET A 850 -45.24 8.48 -12.47
N ASP A 851 -45.23 7.65 -13.51
CA ASP A 851 -45.25 6.19 -13.41
C ASP A 851 -43.82 5.66 -13.17
N VAL A 852 -43.42 5.64 -11.89
CA VAL A 852 -42.13 5.09 -11.45
C VAL A 852 -42.24 3.58 -11.32
N ARG A 853 -41.45 2.84 -12.09
CA ARG A 853 -41.46 1.36 -12.08
C ARG A 853 -40.15 0.77 -12.57
N THR A 854 -39.99 -0.52 -12.28
CA THR A 854 -38.91 -1.33 -12.86
C THR A 854 -39.43 -2.09 -14.07
N LEU A 855 -38.85 -1.84 -15.23
CA LEU A 855 -39.20 -2.54 -16.47
C LEU A 855 -38.19 -3.64 -16.77
N GLU A 856 -38.69 -4.75 -17.31
CA GLU A 856 -37.86 -5.81 -17.86
C GLU A 856 -37.73 -5.62 -19.38
N ILE A 857 -36.50 -5.47 -19.85
CA ILE A 857 -36.17 -5.14 -21.23
C ILE A 857 -35.34 -6.27 -21.84
N LEU A 858 -35.81 -6.76 -22.99
CA LEU A 858 -35.19 -7.80 -23.82
C LEU A 858 -33.94 -7.34 -24.52
#